data_AF-A0A9W2VLA5-F1
#
_entry.id   AF-A0A9W2VLA5-F1
#
_cell.length_a   1.000
_cell.length_b   1.000
_cell.length_c   1.000
_cell.angle_alpha   90.00
_cell.angle_beta   90.00
_cell.angle_gamma   90.00
#
_symmetry.space_group_name_H-M   'P 1'
#
loop_
_entity.id
_entity.type
_entity.pdbx_description
1 polymer ?
#
loop_
_entity_poly.entity_id
_entity_poly.type
_entity_poly.pdbx_seq_one_letter_code
_entity_poly.pdbx_strand_id
1 'polypeptide(L)'
;MRGPSVSLWILLALRTALGGMEVRWCTTSDPEQQKCSDMSKAFQEAGIRPSLLCVQGTSADHCIQLITAQKADAITLDGGAIYEAGKEHGLKPVVGEVYDQEVGTSYYAVAVVKRSSNVTINTLKGMKSCHTGINRTVGWNVPVGYLVESGRLSVMGCDLLKAVSDYFGGSCVPGAGETSYSESLCRLCRGNTAGEGVCDKSSLERYYDYSGAFRCLVDGAGDVAFVKHSTVLANTDGKTLPSWGQALLSQDFQLLCLDGSRADVTEWRRCHLARVPAHAVMVRPDTDGGLVFQLLNEGQRLFSHEGSRFQMFSSEAYGQKDLLFKDATSELVPIATQSYEAWLGREYLQAMKGLLCDPNRLPRYLRWCVLSAPEIQKCGDMAVAFSRQKLKPEIQCVSADSPQHCMEWIQAGKIDAVTLKGEDIYMAGKEYGLIPAVGERYAPEDSSNSYFVVAVVRRNSSYAFTLDELRGKRSCHSGFHSPAGWDIPVGVLVQRGFIRPKDCDVLTAVSEFFGASCVPVNNPKNYPSSLCALCVGDEQGRNKCVGNSQERYYGYSGAFRCLAENAGDVAFVKHTTVFDNTNGHNSEPWAAELRSEDYELLCPNGARAEVSQFAACNLAQIPSHAVMVRRDTNIFTVYGLLDKAQDLFGDDHNKNGFKMFDSSNYHGQDLLFKDATIRAVPVGEKTTYRDWLGPDYVAALEGMLSQRCSGAAALVPSLSQLLLLLLPLLTAGLLHTAL
;
A
#
# COMPACT_ATOMS: atom_id res chain seq x y z
N MET A 1 52.10 50.45 32.07
CA MET A 1 50.72 50.18 31.59
C MET A 1 50.77 49.07 30.54
N ARG A 2 50.62 47.81 30.96
CA ARG A 2 50.43 46.66 30.07
C ARG A 2 49.14 45.99 30.53
N GLY A 3 48.18 45.92 29.61
CA GLY A 3 46.76 45.73 29.91
C GLY A 3 46.36 44.27 30.16
N PRO A 4 45.28 44.07 30.95
CA PRO A 4 44.64 42.78 31.10
C PRO A 4 43.71 42.58 29.89
N SER A 5 44.13 41.82 28.89
CA SER A 5 43.25 41.51 27.75
C SER A 5 43.21 40.01 27.45
N VAL A 6 44.29 39.26 27.69
CA VAL A 6 44.34 37.83 27.34
C VAL A 6 43.45 36.97 28.26
N SER A 7 43.35 37.28 29.55
CA SER A 7 42.52 36.52 30.50
C SER A 7 41.01 36.67 30.22
N LEU A 8 40.57 37.80 29.66
CA LEU A 8 39.16 38.04 29.36
C LEU A 8 38.69 37.28 28.10
N TRP A 9 39.58 37.13 27.10
CA TRP A 9 39.31 36.35 25.90
C TRP A 9 39.32 34.83 26.17
N ILE A 10 40.17 34.34 27.08
CA ILE A 10 40.15 32.94 27.50
C ILE A 10 38.88 32.63 28.33
N LEU A 11 38.41 33.57 29.17
CA LEU A 11 37.14 33.43 29.89
C LEU A 11 35.91 33.54 28.97
N LEU A 12 35.96 34.34 27.89
CA LEU A 12 34.90 34.37 26.88
C LEU A 12 34.89 33.11 26.01
N ALA A 13 36.07 32.59 25.62
CA ALA A 13 36.19 31.36 24.84
C ALA A 13 35.85 30.10 25.65
N LEU A 14 36.13 30.08 26.97
CA LEU A 14 35.63 29.02 27.86
C LEU A 14 34.12 29.13 28.10
N ARG A 15 33.53 30.34 28.11
CA ARG A 15 32.06 30.49 28.21
C ARG A 15 31.33 30.05 26.94
N THR A 16 31.94 30.16 25.75
CA THR A 16 31.34 29.65 24.52
C THR A 16 31.51 28.13 24.34
N ALA A 17 32.42 27.49 25.08
CA ALA A 17 32.59 26.03 25.10
C ALA A 17 31.84 25.32 26.25
N LEU A 18 31.25 26.08 27.18
CA LEU A 18 30.42 25.61 28.30
C LEU A 18 28.96 26.07 28.13
N GLY A 19 28.45 26.06 26.89
CA GLY A 19 27.00 26.07 26.67
C GLY A 19 26.45 24.78 27.27
N GLY A 20 26.01 24.83 28.53
CA GLY A 20 25.36 23.69 29.17
C GLY A 20 24.23 23.24 28.25
N MET A 21 24.31 22.00 27.77
CA MET A 21 23.22 21.44 26.98
C MET A 21 21.94 21.59 27.82
N GLU A 22 20.88 22.11 27.22
CA GLU A 22 19.57 22.30 27.83
C GLU A 22 18.53 21.60 26.96
N VAL A 23 17.47 21.08 27.58
CA VAL A 23 16.34 20.47 26.89
C VAL A 23 15.12 21.36 27.12
N ARG A 24 14.63 21.99 26.05
CA ARG A 24 13.42 22.83 26.09
C ARG A 24 12.19 21.98 25.80
N TRP A 25 11.48 21.60 26.84
CA TRP A 25 10.23 20.84 26.76
C TRP A 25 9.07 21.74 26.34
N CYS A 26 8.31 21.35 25.32
CA CYS A 26 7.14 22.09 24.89
C CYS A 26 5.89 21.62 25.66
N THR A 27 5.12 22.55 26.19
CA THR A 27 3.85 22.30 26.90
C THR A 27 2.69 22.90 26.12
N THR A 28 1.47 22.39 26.34
CA THR A 28 0.28 22.77 25.54
C THR A 28 -0.79 23.51 26.34
N SER A 29 -0.61 23.64 27.67
CA SER A 29 -1.56 24.32 28.56
C SER A 29 -0.87 24.94 29.78
N ASP A 30 -1.54 25.87 30.47
CA ASP A 30 -1.02 26.50 31.68
C ASP A 30 -0.72 25.49 32.81
N PRO A 31 -1.60 24.51 33.12
CA PRO A 31 -1.30 23.50 34.13
C PRO A 31 -0.12 22.59 33.75
N GLU A 32 0.02 22.30 32.45
CA GLU A 32 1.15 21.53 31.95
C GLU A 32 2.47 22.31 32.04
N GLN A 33 2.44 23.62 31.73
CA GLN A 33 3.57 24.53 31.92
C GLN A 33 3.98 24.63 33.40
N GLN A 34 3.00 24.66 34.31
CA GLN A 34 3.25 24.65 35.75
C GLN A 34 3.90 23.33 36.19
N LYS A 35 3.35 22.18 35.80
CA LYS A 35 3.94 20.87 36.09
C LYS A 35 5.36 20.74 35.53
N CYS A 36 5.59 21.23 34.31
CA CYS A 36 6.93 21.24 33.71
C CYS A 36 7.91 22.10 34.53
N SER A 37 7.47 23.27 35.00
CA SER A 37 8.30 24.17 35.79
C SER A 37 8.67 23.55 37.15
N ASP A 38 7.72 22.87 37.79
CA ASP A 38 7.96 22.13 39.03
C ASP A 38 8.87 20.92 38.80
N MET A 39 8.70 20.21 37.68
CA MET A 39 9.59 19.12 37.26
C MET A 39 11.03 19.61 37.03
N SER A 40 11.18 20.73 36.32
CA SER A 40 12.46 21.40 36.07
C SER A 40 13.16 21.76 37.38
N LYS A 41 12.43 22.35 38.33
CA LYS A 41 12.94 22.69 39.66
C LYS A 41 13.35 21.44 40.45
N ALA A 42 12.52 20.40 40.47
CA ALA A 42 12.83 19.14 41.15
C ALA A 42 14.09 18.48 40.58
N PHE A 43 14.26 18.50 39.25
CA PHE A 43 15.44 17.97 38.57
C PHE A 43 16.69 18.78 38.94
N GLN A 44 16.59 20.11 38.95
CA GLN A 44 17.69 20.99 39.34
C GLN A 44 18.10 20.78 40.81
N GLU A 45 17.15 20.66 41.73
CA GLU A 45 17.39 20.40 43.15
C GLU A 45 18.03 19.03 43.39
N ALA A 46 17.68 18.03 42.58
CA ALA A 46 18.29 16.70 42.61
C ALA A 46 19.63 16.62 41.87
N GLY A 47 20.10 17.71 41.24
CA GLY A 47 21.36 17.76 40.52
C GLY A 47 21.34 17.04 39.16
N ILE A 48 20.16 16.76 38.60
CA ILE A 48 19.98 16.10 37.31
C ILE A 48 20.44 17.06 36.18
N ARG A 49 21.14 16.51 35.18
CA ARG A 49 21.65 17.24 34.01
C ARG A 49 21.26 16.49 32.72
N PRO A 50 21.07 17.16 31.57
CA PRO A 50 21.07 18.62 31.31
C PRO A 50 19.93 19.38 32.00
N SER A 51 19.93 20.72 31.95
CA SER A 51 18.83 21.52 32.51
C SER A 51 17.56 21.37 31.65
N LEU A 52 16.41 21.22 32.30
CA LEU A 52 15.10 21.20 31.66
C LEU A 52 14.49 22.61 31.68
N LEU A 53 14.06 23.12 30.53
CA LEU A 53 13.29 24.36 30.40
C LEU A 53 11.92 24.08 29.81
N CYS A 54 10.96 24.97 30.05
CA CYS A 54 9.57 24.79 29.63
C CYS A 54 9.15 25.90 28.68
N VAL A 55 8.78 25.55 27.45
CA VAL A 55 8.32 26.45 26.40
C VAL A 55 6.84 26.20 26.19
N GLN A 56 6.03 27.25 26.30
CA GLN A 56 4.59 27.12 26.14
C GLN A 56 4.16 27.27 24.68
N GLY A 57 3.51 26.25 24.15
CA GLY A 57 2.77 26.26 22.89
C GLY A 57 1.26 26.40 23.13
N THR A 58 0.52 26.58 22.05
CA THR A 58 -0.96 26.70 22.07
C THR A 58 -1.67 25.38 21.75
N SER A 59 -0.94 24.41 21.22
CA SER A 59 -1.40 23.07 20.86
C SER A 59 -0.19 22.15 20.61
N ALA A 60 -0.44 20.85 20.50
CA ALA A 60 0.59 19.88 20.10
C ALA A 60 1.20 20.26 18.73
N ASP A 61 0.37 20.64 17.74
CA ASP A 61 0.84 21.07 16.42
C ASP A 61 1.70 22.32 16.47
N HIS A 62 1.33 23.30 17.30
CA HIS A 62 2.17 24.47 17.50
C HIS A 62 3.50 24.07 18.14
N CYS A 63 3.51 23.13 19.09
CA CYS A 63 4.75 22.60 19.63
C CYS A 63 5.60 21.87 18.59
N ILE A 64 5.02 21.08 17.68
CA ILE A 64 5.72 20.47 16.55
C ILE A 64 6.38 21.56 15.68
N GLN A 65 5.66 22.64 15.39
CA GLN A 65 6.19 23.79 14.65
C GLN A 65 7.32 24.50 15.42
N LEU A 66 7.19 24.69 16.73
CA LEU A 66 8.24 25.28 17.57
C LEU A 66 9.49 24.42 17.62
N ILE A 67 9.34 23.09 17.69
CA ILE A 67 10.46 22.15 17.62
C ILE A 67 11.14 22.23 16.26
N THR A 68 10.36 22.23 15.18
CA THR A 68 10.87 22.40 13.80
C THR A 68 11.63 23.72 13.64
N ALA A 69 11.11 24.80 14.22
CA ALA A 69 11.71 26.14 14.22
C ALA A 69 12.85 26.33 15.24
N GLN A 70 13.32 25.25 15.89
CA GLN A 70 14.37 25.27 16.91
C GLN A 70 14.08 26.17 18.14
N LYS A 71 12.80 26.43 18.43
CA LYS A 71 12.34 27.19 19.60
C LYS A 71 12.01 26.29 20.81
N ALA A 72 11.76 25.01 20.57
CA ALA A 72 11.65 23.95 21.58
C ALA A 72 12.45 22.72 21.11
N ASP A 73 12.62 21.71 21.95
CA ASP A 73 13.43 20.52 21.65
C ASP A 73 12.66 19.21 21.72
N ALA A 74 11.70 19.08 22.65
CA ALA A 74 10.97 17.83 22.89
C ALA A 74 9.50 18.06 23.24
N ILE A 75 8.65 17.10 22.88
CA ILE A 75 7.23 17.00 23.30
C ILE A 75 6.80 15.53 23.28
N THR A 76 5.93 15.12 24.21
CA THR A 76 5.27 13.81 24.15
C THR A 76 4.04 13.86 23.25
N LEU A 77 3.96 12.99 22.24
CA LEU A 77 2.85 12.91 21.30
C LEU A 77 2.18 11.53 21.32
N ASP A 78 0.88 11.49 20.99
CA ASP A 78 0.16 10.24 20.73
C ASP A 78 0.45 9.71 19.32
N GLY A 79 0.03 8.47 19.02
CA GLY A 79 0.31 7.81 17.74
C GLY A 79 -0.12 8.59 16.49
N GLY A 80 -1.24 9.33 16.55
CA GLY A 80 -1.69 10.18 15.44
C GLY A 80 -0.78 11.38 15.23
N ALA A 81 -0.50 12.13 16.30
CA ALA A 81 0.41 13.28 16.24
C ALA A 81 1.87 12.88 15.92
N ILE A 82 2.33 11.70 16.35
CA ILE A 82 3.63 11.13 15.94
C ILE A 82 3.69 10.93 14.43
N TYR A 83 2.61 10.42 13.81
CA TYR A 83 2.56 10.23 12.36
C TYR A 83 2.71 11.57 11.63
N GLU A 84 1.96 12.59 12.03
CA GLU A 84 1.99 13.92 11.41
C GLU A 84 3.33 14.62 11.62
N ALA A 85 3.85 14.59 12.85
CA ALA A 85 5.17 15.12 13.19
C ALA A 85 6.30 14.45 12.40
N GLY A 86 6.26 13.13 12.25
CA GLY A 86 7.25 12.38 11.49
C GLY A 86 7.16 12.65 9.99
N LYS A 87 5.95 12.60 9.43
CA LYS A 87 5.72 12.72 7.99
C LYS A 87 5.92 14.16 7.47
N GLU A 88 5.33 15.15 8.14
CA GLU A 88 5.26 16.53 7.63
C GLU A 88 6.41 17.40 8.17
N HIS A 89 6.96 17.05 9.34
CA HIS A 89 8.01 17.83 10.01
C HIS A 89 9.34 17.08 10.20
N GLY A 90 9.40 15.79 9.85
CA GLY A 90 10.61 14.99 9.95
C GLY A 90 11.07 14.74 11.40
N LEU A 91 10.19 14.87 12.40
CA LEU A 91 10.55 14.59 13.79
C LEU A 91 10.70 13.08 14.04
N LYS A 92 11.54 12.69 15.00
CA LYS A 92 11.80 11.30 15.36
C LYS A 92 11.36 11.00 16.81
N PRO A 93 10.78 9.81 17.08
CA PRO A 93 10.50 9.36 18.44
C PRO A 93 11.79 8.85 19.10
N VAL A 94 12.04 9.26 20.34
CA VAL A 94 13.28 8.90 21.08
C VAL A 94 13.04 8.16 22.39
N VAL A 95 11.91 8.42 23.06
CA VAL A 95 11.52 7.78 24.33
C VAL A 95 10.07 7.39 24.26
N GLY A 96 9.72 6.16 24.63
CA GLY A 96 8.35 5.65 24.64
C GLY A 96 7.80 5.47 26.05
N GLU A 97 6.50 5.69 26.24
CA GLU A 97 5.79 5.36 27.48
C GLU A 97 5.49 3.85 27.57
N VAL A 98 5.54 3.29 28.79
CA VAL A 98 5.11 1.93 29.13
C VAL A 98 3.95 2.00 30.10
N TYR A 99 2.83 1.38 29.76
CA TYR A 99 1.61 1.41 30.59
C TYR A 99 1.39 0.13 31.40
N ASP A 100 1.91 -1.01 30.93
CA ASP A 100 1.74 -2.32 31.56
C ASP A 100 2.94 -3.21 31.21
N GLN A 101 3.42 -4.01 32.17
CA GLN A 101 4.53 -4.94 31.99
C GLN A 101 4.22 -6.07 30.99
N GLU A 102 2.95 -6.42 30.79
CA GLU A 102 2.56 -7.53 29.90
C GLU A 102 2.55 -7.15 28.40
N VAL A 103 2.27 -5.87 28.11
CA VAL A 103 2.10 -5.33 26.74
C VAL A 103 3.17 -4.30 26.37
N GLY A 104 3.93 -3.83 27.37
CA GLY A 104 5.05 -2.90 27.23
C GLY A 104 4.62 -1.53 26.73
N THR A 105 5.24 -1.09 25.64
CA THR A 105 4.98 0.21 24.98
C THR A 105 3.86 0.16 23.95
N SER A 106 2.90 -0.76 24.07
CA SER A 106 1.86 -0.91 23.05
C SER A 106 0.60 -1.56 23.60
N TYR A 107 -0.50 -1.42 22.86
CA TYR A 107 -1.69 -2.25 23.04
C TYR A 107 -2.30 -2.58 21.69
N TYR A 108 -3.14 -3.60 21.64
CA TYR A 108 -3.73 -4.07 20.38
C TYR A 108 -5.18 -3.59 20.25
N ALA A 109 -5.49 -3.03 19.09
CA ALA A 109 -6.85 -2.73 18.67
C ALA A 109 -7.48 -3.99 18.08
N VAL A 110 -8.67 -4.36 18.57
CA VAL A 110 -9.39 -5.57 18.12
C VAL A 110 -10.85 -5.23 17.79
N ALA A 111 -11.44 -6.01 16.89
CA ALA A 111 -12.88 -6.02 16.65
C ALA A 111 -13.47 -7.26 17.31
N VAL A 112 -14.43 -7.07 18.21
CA VAL A 112 -15.06 -8.13 19.01
C VAL A 112 -16.49 -8.33 18.55
N VAL A 113 -16.91 -9.59 18.44
CA VAL A 113 -18.28 -10.00 18.15
C VAL A 113 -18.73 -11.07 19.15
N LYS A 114 -20.05 -11.27 19.28
CA LYS A 114 -20.60 -12.44 20.00
C LYS A 114 -20.31 -13.71 19.22
N ARG A 115 -20.00 -14.81 19.90
CA ARG A 115 -19.74 -16.12 19.29
C ARG A 115 -20.95 -16.64 18.49
N SER A 116 -22.17 -16.28 18.90
CA SER A 116 -23.42 -16.62 18.19
C SER A 116 -23.61 -15.87 16.87
N SER A 117 -22.80 -14.84 16.58
CA SER A 117 -22.85 -14.11 15.32
C SER A 117 -22.10 -14.85 14.21
N ASN A 118 -22.45 -14.59 12.95
CA ASN A 118 -21.69 -15.04 11.77
C ASN A 118 -20.89 -13.90 11.11
N VAL A 119 -20.80 -12.75 11.78
CA VAL A 119 -20.07 -11.58 11.28
C VAL A 119 -18.58 -11.90 11.20
N THR A 120 -17.97 -11.56 10.06
CA THR A 120 -16.52 -11.54 9.84
C THR A 120 -16.07 -10.11 9.51
N ILE A 121 -14.77 -9.86 9.46
CA ILE A 121 -14.24 -8.56 9.04
C ILE A 121 -14.72 -8.16 7.62
N ASN A 122 -15.08 -9.14 6.79
CA ASN A 122 -15.51 -8.94 5.41
C ASN A 122 -17.01 -8.65 5.26
N THR A 123 -17.80 -8.81 6.33
CA THR A 123 -19.26 -8.69 6.29
C THR A 123 -19.78 -7.57 7.20
N LEU A 124 -18.96 -6.54 7.45
CA LEU A 124 -19.30 -5.43 8.35
C LEU A 124 -20.26 -4.41 7.74
N LYS A 125 -20.39 -4.37 6.40
CA LYS A 125 -21.32 -3.46 5.72
C LYS A 125 -22.77 -3.77 6.14
N GLY A 126 -23.49 -2.74 6.60
CA GLY A 126 -24.86 -2.83 7.10
C GLY A 126 -25.00 -3.33 8.54
N MET A 127 -23.92 -3.77 9.18
CA MET A 127 -23.95 -4.21 10.58
C MET A 127 -24.02 -3.01 11.53
N LYS A 128 -24.46 -3.23 12.77
CA LYS A 128 -24.48 -2.21 13.82
C LYS A 128 -23.14 -2.19 14.57
N SER A 129 -22.55 -1.02 14.81
CA SER A 129 -21.21 -0.93 15.40
C SER A 129 -21.14 -0.11 16.69
N CYS A 130 -20.24 -0.51 17.58
CA CYS A 130 -19.96 0.15 18.86
C CYS A 130 -18.52 0.67 18.87
N HIS A 131 -18.36 1.98 19.09
CA HIS A 131 -17.07 2.66 19.03
C HIS A 131 -16.77 3.34 20.37
N THR A 132 -15.49 3.39 20.76
CA THR A 132 -15.08 4.05 22.02
C THR A 132 -15.26 5.58 22.01
N GLY A 133 -15.46 6.16 20.83
CA GLY A 133 -15.62 7.59 20.60
C GLY A 133 -14.91 8.08 19.33
N ILE A 134 -15.40 9.18 18.76
CA ILE A 134 -14.84 9.80 17.55
C ILE A 134 -13.38 10.26 17.78
N ASN A 135 -12.55 10.10 16.75
CA ASN A 135 -11.12 10.43 16.74
C ASN A 135 -10.28 9.70 17.82
N ARG A 136 -10.78 8.58 18.36
CA ARG A 136 -10.01 7.73 19.27
C ARG A 136 -9.30 6.63 18.52
N THR A 137 -8.09 6.31 18.97
CA THR A 137 -7.19 5.40 18.26
C THR A 137 -7.81 4.05 17.93
N VAL A 138 -8.32 3.35 18.95
CA VAL A 138 -8.82 1.97 18.81
C VAL A 138 -10.26 1.91 18.31
N GLY A 139 -11.12 2.79 18.83
CA GLY A 139 -12.53 2.77 18.50
C GLY A 139 -12.88 3.49 17.20
N TRP A 140 -11.97 4.29 16.62
CA TRP A 140 -12.26 5.06 15.41
C TRP A 140 -11.12 4.99 14.40
N ASN A 141 -9.94 5.50 14.74
CA ASN A 141 -8.86 5.70 13.77
C ASN A 141 -8.41 4.38 13.13
N VAL A 142 -8.04 3.38 13.93
CA VAL A 142 -7.61 2.07 13.42
C VAL A 142 -8.70 1.38 12.59
N PRO A 143 -9.94 1.15 13.11
CA PRO A 143 -10.94 0.40 12.36
C PRO A 143 -11.41 1.13 11.11
N VAL A 144 -11.66 2.43 11.18
CA VAL A 144 -12.10 3.20 10.01
C VAL A 144 -10.96 3.30 8.99
N GLY A 145 -9.75 3.60 9.45
CA GLY A 145 -8.57 3.66 8.59
C GLY A 145 -8.28 2.36 7.86
N TYR A 146 -8.36 1.23 8.56
CA TYR A 146 -8.25 -0.11 7.94
C TYR A 146 -9.35 -0.38 6.92
N LEU A 147 -10.62 -0.02 7.22
CA LEU A 147 -11.71 -0.22 6.27
C LEU A 147 -11.50 0.58 4.99
N VAL A 148 -10.96 1.81 5.08
CA VAL A 148 -10.63 2.63 3.91
C VAL A 148 -9.43 2.08 3.15
N GLU A 149 -8.32 1.79 3.83
CA GLU A 149 -7.08 1.31 3.20
C GLU A 149 -7.28 -0.03 2.49
N SER A 150 -8.02 -0.92 3.13
CA SER A 150 -8.34 -2.22 2.57
C SER A 150 -9.45 -2.16 1.51
N GLY A 151 -9.97 -0.97 1.23
CA GLY A 151 -10.94 -0.69 0.17
C GLY A 151 -12.36 -1.19 0.46
N ARG A 152 -12.63 -1.61 1.70
CA ARG A 152 -13.97 -2.02 2.16
C ARG A 152 -14.90 -0.82 2.33
N LEU A 153 -14.33 0.35 2.64
CA LEU A 153 -15.02 1.61 2.80
C LEU A 153 -14.50 2.64 1.79
N SER A 154 -15.32 3.00 0.80
CA SER A 154 -15.00 4.04 -0.16
C SER A 154 -15.35 5.43 0.38
N VAL A 155 -14.40 6.37 0.32
CA VAL A 155 -14.56 7.75 0.82
C VAL A 155 -14.49 8.72 -0.35
N MET A 156 -15.65 9.32 -0.68
CA MET A 156 -15.73 10.37 -1.70
C MET A 156 -15.52 11.73 -1.06
N GLY A 157 -14.70 12.59 -1.68
CA GLY A 157 -14.54 13.99 -1.26
C GLY A 157 -14.03 14.21 0.16
N CYS A 158 -13.26 13.26 0.72
CA CYS A 158 -12.81 13.27 2.12
C CYS A 158 -13.93 13.30 3.18
N ASP A 159 -15.18 13.00 2.84
CA ASP A 159 -16.28 12.97 3.81
C ASP A 159 -16.35 11.61 4.51
N LEU A 160 -15.42 11.42 5.46
CA LEU A 160 -15.27 10.17 6.19
C LEU A 160 -16.50 9.84 7.05
N LEU A 161 -17.09 10.87 7.68
CA LEU A 161 -18.26 10.68 8.54
C LEU A 161 -19.47 10.21 7.75
N LYS A 162 -19.69 10.78 6.56
CA LYS A 162 -20.71 10.28 5.63
C LYS A 162 -20.44 8.83 5.24
N ALA A 163 -19.21 8.52 4.85
CA ALA A 163 -18.85 7.17 4.41
C ALA A 163 -19.14 6.13 5.51
N VAL A 164 -18.70 6.39 6.76
CA VAL A 164 -18.95 5.50 7.90
C VAL A 164 -20.45 5.40 8.23
N SER A 165 -21.16 6.54 8.19
CA SER A 165 -22.61 6.61 8.40
C SER A 165 -23.41 5.78 7.40
N ASP A 166 -22.99 5.75 6.13
CA ASP A 166 -23.62 4.98 5.06
C ASP A 166 -23.19 3.49 5.08
N TYR A 167 -22.02 3.19 5.65
CA TYR A 167 -21.45 1.85 5.68
C TYR A 167 -22.09 0.94 6.74
N PHE A 168 -22.24 1.45 7.97
CA PHE A 168 -22.87 0.71 9.07
C PHE A 168 -24.39 0.95 9.09
N GLY A 169 -25.16 -0.06 9.52
CA GLY A 169 -26.62 0.06 9.64
C GLY A 169 -27.07 0.98 10.78
N GLY A 170 -26.15 1.41 11.63
CA GLY A 170 -26.33 2.31 12.76
C GLY A 170 -25.17 2.14 13.72
N SER A 171 -24.76 3.20 14.42
CA SER A 171 -23.59 3.15 15.30
C SER A 171 -23.87 3.80 16.66
N CYS A 172 -23.03 3.48 17.65
CA CYS A 172 -22.78 4.41 18.74
C CYS A 172 -21.34 4.91 18.66
N VAL A 173 -21.19 6.19 18.30
CA VAL A 173 -19.91 6.91 18.18
C VAL A 173 -19.96 8.14 19.08
N PRO A 174 -19.64 7.99 20.39
CA PRO A 174 -19.60 9.11 21.32
C PRO A 174 -18.77 10.29 20.82
N GLY A 175 -19.31 11.50 20.93
CA GLY A 175 -18.74 12.75 20.39
C GLY A 175 -19.17 13.11 18.97
N ALA A 176 -19.98 12.28 18.30
CA ALA A 176 -20.53 12.59 16.98
C ALA A 176 -21.83 13.42 17.01
N GLY A 177 -22.28 13.83 18.20
CA GLY A 177 -23.59 14.48 18.42
C GLY A 177 -23.82 15.76 17.61
N GLU A 178 -22.80 16.61 17.49
CA GLU A 178 -22.84 17.89 16.76
C GLU A 178 -22.52 17.75 15.26
N THR A 179 -22.30 16.52 14.79
CA THR A 179 -21.96 16.28 13.37
C THR A 179 -23.20 16.20 12.51
N SER A 180 -23.06 16.48 11.20
CA SER A 180 -24.16 16.36 10.23
C SER A 180 -24.71 14.94 10.05
N TYR A 181 -24.03 13.92 10.62
CA TYR A 181 -24.39 12.50 10.51
C TYR A 181 -24.76 11.88 11.87
N SER A 182 -25.06 12.72 12.86
CA SER A 182 -25.42 12.33 14.23
C SER A 182 -26.56 11.29 14.27
N GLU A 183 -27.55 11.37 13.39
CA GLU A 183 -28.69 10.42 13.37
C GLU A 183 -28.23 8.96 13.19
N SER A 184 -27.28 8.69 12.29
CA SER A 184 -26.74 7.33 12.10
C SER A 184 -25.65 7.00 13.12
N LEU A 185 -24.73 7.94 13.36
CA LEU A 185 -23.54 7.72 14.18
C LEU A 185 -23.84 7.64 15.70
N CYS A 186 -24.95 8.24 16.14
CA CYS A 186 -25.40 8.21 17.53
C CYS A 186 -26.64 7.32 17.74
N ARG A 187 -27.13 6.64 16.68
CA ARG A 187 -28.38 5.86 16.69
C ARG A 187 -28.47 4.83 17.82
N LEU A 188 -27.34 4.21 18.17
CA LEU A 188 -27.27 3.15 19.18
C LEU A 188 -26.90 3.66 20.57
N CYS A 189 -26.47 4.91 20.70
CA CYS A 189 -26.12 5.53 21.97
C CYS A 189 -27.36 5.74 22.85
N ARG A 190 -27.20 5.74 24.17
CA ARG A 190 -28.35 5.69 25.12
C ARG A 190 -28.31 6.75 26.20
N GLY A 191 -27.17 7.42 26.42
CA GLY A 191 -26.98 8.34 27.53
C GLY A 191 -26.91 7.61 28.87
N ASN A 192 -27.16 8.36 29.94
CA ASN A 192 -27.21 7.85 31.31
C ASN A 192 -28.53 7.10 31.58
N THR A 193 -28.80 6.72 32.84
CA THR A 193 -30.05 6.03 33.21
C THR A 193 -31.30 6.88 33.01
N ALA A 194 -31.19 8.21 32.98
CA ALA A 194 -32.28 9.13 32.68
C ALA A 194 -32.41 9.43 31.16
N GLY A 195 -31.51 8.88 30.32
CA GLY A 195 -31.46 9.17 28.89
C GLY A 195 -30.85 10.52 28.55
N GLU A 196 -30.13 11.14 29.48
CA GLU A 196 -29.41 12.41 29.26
C GLU A 196 -27.97 12.14 28.80
N GLY A 197 -27.37 13.11 28.08
CA GLY A 197 -25.99 12.97 27.59
C GLY A 197 -25.82 11.89 26.51
N VAL A 198 -26.87 11.64 25.72
CA VAL A 198 -26.81 10.67 24.61
C VAL A 198 -25.70 11.06 23.62
N CYS A 199 -24.83 10.10 23.31
CA CYS A 199 -23.71 10.28 22.40
C CYS A 199 -22.68 11.33 22.86
N ASP A 200 -22.71 11.73 24.13
CA ASP A 200 -21.68 12.60 24.70
C ASP A 200 -20.33 11.87 24.76
N LYS A 201 -19.23 12.60 24.55
CA LYS A 201 -17.87 12.06 24.66
C LYS A 201 -17.41 12.04 26.12
N SER A 202 -18.26 11.55 27.00
CA SER A 202 -18.03 11.50 28.45
C SER A 202 -18.65 10.23 29.05
N SER A 203 -18.34 9.97 30.31
CA SER A 203 -18.93 8.85 31.07
C SER A 203 -20.43 8.98 31.32
N LEU A 204 -21.06 10.11 30.97
CA LEU A 204 -22.53 10.24 30.97
C LEU A 204 -23.15 9.31 29.92
N GLU A 205 -22.53 9.17 28.76
CA GLU A 205 -22.92 8.15 27.78
C GLU A 205 -22.43 6.78 28.25
N ARG A 206 -23.37 5.87 28.54
CA ARG A 206 -23.02 4.55 29.08
C ARG A 206 -22.25 3.66 28.11
N TYR A 207 -22.30 3.95 26.81
CA TYR A 207 -21.53 3.26 25.77
C TYR A 207 -20.21 3.95 25.42
N TYR A 208 -19.79 4.94 26.22
CA TYR A 208 -18.50 5.60 26.06
C TYR A 208 -17.31 4.74 26.53
N ASP A 209 -16.18 4.95 25.87
CA ASP A 209 -14.90 4.29 26.17
C ASP A 209 -14.89 2.77 25.94
N TYR A 210 -13.78 2.10 26.26
CA TYR A 210 -13.58 0.68 26.00
C TYR A 210 -14.69 -0.19 26.60
N SER A 211 -14.96 -0.02 27.91
CA SER A 211 -15.98 -0.80 28.59
C SER A 211 -17.39 -0.48 28.08
N GLY A 212 -17.68 0.78 27.76
CA GLY A 212 -18.99 1.15 27.21
C GLY A 212 -19.21 0.63 25.79
N ALA A 213 -18.20 0.68 24.91
CA ALA A 213 -18.29 0.12 23.57
C ALA A 213 -18.48 -1.40 23.62
N PHE A 214 -17.80 -2.10 24.53
CA PHE A 214 -18.05 -3.52 24.77
C PHE A 214 -19.45 -3.76 25.34
N ARG A 215 -19.93 -2.91 26.27
CA ARG A 215 -21.29 -2.96 26.79
C ARG A 215 -22.35 -2.81 25.70
N CYS A 216 -22.13 -1.93 24.73
CA CYS A 216 -23.01 -1.74 23.56
C CYS A 216 -23.19 -3.04 22.76
N LEU A 217 -22.13 -3.84 22.59
CA LEU A 217 -22.20 -5.17 21.98
C LEU A 217 -22.95 -6.14 22.89
N VAL A 218 -22.60 -6.16 24.18
CA VAL A 218 -23.21 -7.04 25.18
C VAL A 218 -24.72 -6.85 25.26
N ASP A 219 -25.20 -5.61 25.36
CA ASP A 219 -26.61 -5.23 25.41
C ASP A 219 -27.36 -5.53 24.09
N GLY A 220 -26.65 -5.96 23.04
CA GLY A 220 -27.22 -6.27 21.73
C GLY A 220 -27.60 -5.03 20.91
N ALA A 221 -27.18 -3.84 21.35
CA ALA A 221 -27.35 -2.61 20.60
C ALA A 221 -26.55 -2.68 19.29
N GLY A 222 -25.27 -3.08 19.37
CA GLY A 222 -24.41 -3.34 18.20
C GLY A 222 -24.08 -4.81 17.99
N ASP A 223 -23.58 -5.12 16.79
CA ASP A 223 -23.16 -6.45 16.34
C ASP A 223 -21.64 -6.63 16.42
N VAL A 224 -20.88 -5.52 16.40
CA VAL A 224 -19.41 -5.48 16.55
C VAL A 224 -18.99 -4.34 17.49
N ALA A 225 -17.97 -4.56 18.31
CA ALA A 225 -17.33 -3.53 19.12
C ALA A 225 -15.83 -3.40 18.82
N PHE A 226 -15.37 -2.16 18.64
CA PHE A 226 -13.95 -1.86 18.41
C PHE A 226 -13.30 -1.40 19.72
N VAL A 227 -12.49 -2.27 20.33
CA VAL A 227 -11.95 -2.10 21.69
C VAL A 227 -10.52 -2.62 21.82
N LYS A 228 -9.91 -2.46 23.00
CA LYS A 228 -8.57 -3.03 23.27
C LYS A 228 -8.69 -4.54 23.46
N HIS A 229 -7.62 -5.26 23.14
CA HIS A 229 -7.51 -6.71 23.38
C HIS A 229 -7.84 -7.11 24.83
N SER A 230 -7.48 -6.30 25.83
CA SER A 230 -7.74 -6.57 27.24
C SER A 230 -9.17 -6.30 27.69
N THR A 231 -9.99 -5.59 26.88
CA THR A 231 -11.31 -5.11 27.30
C THR A 231 -12.28 -6.23 27.64
N VAL A 232 -12.28 -7.33 26.87
CA VAL A 232 -13.18 -8.47 27.14
C VAL A 232 -12.83 -9.08 28.49
N LEU A 233 -11.57 -9.50 28.68
CA LEU A 233 -11.10 -10.14 29.91
C LEU A 233 -11.18 -9.24 31.16
N ALA A 234 -11.23 -7.92 30.97
CA ALA A 234 -11.43 -6.96 32.04
C ALA A 234 -12.91 -6.81 32.46
N ASN A 235 -13.86 -7.22 31.62
CA ASN A 235 -15.30 -7.06 31.84
C ASN A 235 -16.07 -8.40 31.86
N THR A 236 -15.38 -9.54 31.83
CA THR A 236 -15.96 -10.90 31.90
C THR A 236 -15.36 -11.69 33.06
N ASP A 237 -15.79 -12.95 33.23
CA ASP A 237 -15.17 -13.94 34.13
C ASP A 237 -15.09 -13.45 35.59
N GLY A 238 -16.20 -12.90 36.07
CA GLY A 238 -16.33 -12.37 37.44
C GLY A 238 -15.86 -10.93 37.65
N LYS A 239 -15.35 -10.27 36.61
CA LYS A 239 -14.93 -8.85 36.66
C LYS A 239 -15.97 -7.88 36.09
N THR A 240 -17.09 -8.38 35.59
CA THR A 240 -18.18 -7.54 35.06
C THR A 240 -18.71 -6.60 36.14
N LEU A 241 -18.89 -5.33 35.79
CA LEU A 241 -19.46 -4.35 36.71
C LEU A 241 -20.88 -4.76 37.13
N PRO A 242 -21.23 -4.69 38.42
CA PRO A 242 -22.58 -5.06 38.90
C PRO A 242 -23.71 -4.30 38.20
N SER A 243 -23.44 -3.07 37.75
CA SER A 243 -24.38 -2.20 37.03
C SER A 243 -24.78 -2.71 35.63
N TRP A 244 -24.18 -3.81 35.16
CA TRP A 244 -24.52 -4.45 33.90
C TRP A 244 -25.58 -5.55 34.09
N GLY A 245 -25.79 -6.01 35.33
CA GLY A 245 -26.88 -6.91 35.69
C GLY A 245 -26.76 -8.34 35.13
N GLN A 246 -25.59 -8.73 34.60
CA GLN A 246 -25.37 -10.04 34.00
C GLN A 246 -23.93 -10.52 34.22
N ALA A 247 -23.75 -11.81 34.45
CA ALA A 247 -22.45 -12.46 34.49
C ALA A 247 -22.06 -12.86 33.06
N LEU A 248 -20.94 -12.34 32.57
CA LEU A 248 -20.46 -12.59 31.22
C LEU A 248 -19.26 -13.54 31.24
N LEU A 249 -19.20 -14.46 30.29
CA LEU A 249 -18.04 -15.33 30.09
C LEU A 249 -17.25 -14.85 28.88
N SER A 250 -15.92 -14.82 28.99
CA SER A 250 -15.04 -14.41 27.86
C SER A 250 -15.22 -15.31 26.63
N GLN A 251 -15.51 -16.59 26.85
CA GLN A 251 -15.76 -17.57 25.79
C GLN A 251 -16.99 -17.24 24.93
N ASP A 252 -17.91 -16.38 25.38
CA ASP A 252 -19.09 -16.00 24.58
C ASP A 252 -18.77 -14.99 23.47
N PHE A 253 -17.51 -14.56 23.38
CA PHE A 253 -17.03 -13.56 22.43
C PHE A 253 -15.88 -14.11 21.58
N GLN A 254 -15.68 -13.51 20.41
CA GLN A 254 -14.61 -13.82 19.48
C GLN A 254 -14.04 -12.54 18.85
N LEU A 255 -12.81 -12.63 18.35
CA LEU A 255 -12.13 -11.59 17.60
C LEU A 255 -12.33 -11.78 16.11
N LEU A 256 -12.41 -10.69 15.36
CA LEU A 256 -12.37 -10.69 13.90
C LEU A 256 -10.93 -10.48 13.43
N CYS A 257 -10.43 -11.41 12.61
CA CYS A 257 -9.06 -11.37 12.11
C CYS A 257 -9.02 -10.77 10.69
N LEU A 258 -7.87 -10.18 10.32
CA LEU A 258 -7.69 -9.51 9.03
C LEU A 258 -7.82 -10.45 7.82
N ASP A 259 -7.53 -11.74 8.01
CA ASP A 259 -7.65 -12.80 7.00
C ASP A 259 -9.10 -13.24 6.74
N GLY A 260 -10.08 -12.69 7.46
CA GLY A 260 -11.49 -13.06 7.35
C GLY A 260 -11.94 -14.14 8.34
N SER A 261 -11.01 -14.74 9.07
CA SER A 261 -11.31 -15.74 10.10
C SER A 261 -11.76 -15.09 11.42
N ARG A 262 -12.10 -15.94 12.39
CA ARG A 262 -12.40 -15.56 13.77
C ARG A 262 -11.52 -16.35 14.71
N ALA A 263 -11.07 -15.73 15.78
CA ALA A 263 -10.25 -16.37 16.81
C ALA A 263 -10.82 -16.12 18.21
N ASP A 264 -10.36 -16.91 19.18
CA ASP A 264 -10.71 -16.70 20.58
C ASP A 264 -10.07 -15.40 21.11
N VAL A 265 -10.68 -14.81 22.13
CA VAL A 265 -10.24 -13.52 22.68
C VAL A 265 -8.84 -13.54 23.28
N THR A 266 -8.29 -14.71 23.57
CA THR A 266 -6.92 -14.94 24.05
C THR A 266 -5.87 -14.88 22.92
N GLU A 267 -6.28 -15.06 21.66
CA GLU A 267 -5.39 -15.10 20.48
C GLU A 267 -5.14 -13.71 19.87
N TRP A 268 -5.38 -12.64 20.62
CA TRP A 268 -5.24 -11.25 20.15
C TRP A 268 -3.85 -10.92 19.57
N ARG A 269 -2.79 -11.63 19.99
CA ARG A 269 -1.43 -11.45 19.41
C ARG A 269 -1.38 -11.81 17.93
N ARG A 270 -2.21 -12.75 17.48
CA ARG A 270 -2.33 -13.17 16.07
C ARG A 270 -3.54 -12.56 15.38
N CYS A 271 -4.60 -12.27 16.13
CA CYS A 271 -5.86 -11.74 15.62
C CYS A 271 -6.15 -10.33 16.17
N HIS A 272 -5.64 -9.31 15.48
CA HIS A 272 -5.86 -7.90 15.80
C HIS A 272 -5.90 -7.04 14.54
N LEU A 273 -6.45 -5.83 14.66
CA LEU A 273 -6.51 -4.86 13.55
C LEU A 273 -5.19 -4.11 13.38
N ALA A 274 -4.63 -3.64 14.50
CA ALA A 274 -3.32 -3.00 14.52
C ALA A 274 -2.72 -3.09 15.93
N ARG A 275 -1.39 -3.18 15.98
CA ARG A 275 -0.63 -2.85 17.18
C ARG A 275 -0.57 -1.33 17.29
N VAL A 276 -1.13 -0.79 18.35
CA VAL A 276 -1.14 0.64 18.63
C VAL A 276 0.03 0.95 19.57
N PRO A 277 0.96 1.82 19.15
CA PRO A 277 2.08 2.21 19.99
C PRO A 277 1.61 3.11 21.13
N ALA A 278 2.38 3.09 22.21
CA ALA A 278 2.28 4.09 23.26
C ALA A 278 2.72 5.47 22.75
N HIS A 279 2.45 6.49 23.57
CA HIS A 279 2.95 7.83 23.30
C HIS A 279 4.48 7.82 23.32
N ALA A 280 5.06 8.77 22.59
CA ALA A 280 6.51 8.92 22.53
C ALA A 280 6.92 10.39 22.56
N VAL A 281 8.09 10.62 23.16
CA VAL A 281 8.79 11.89 23.12
C VAL A 281 9.40 12.07 21.74
N MET A 282 8.98 13.12 21.06
CA MET A 282 9.38 13.48 19.71
C MET A 282 10.37 14.63 19.74
N VAL A 283 11.44 14.51 18.96
CA VAL A 283 12.51 15.52 18.83
C VAL A 283 12.93 15.67 17.37
N ARG A 284 13.73 16.67 17.04
CA ARG A 284 14.31 16.82 15.70
C ARG A 284 15.35 15.73 15.38
N PRO A 285 15.63 15.44 14.09
CA PRO A 285 16.68 14.51 13.70
C PRO A 285 18.07 14.82 14.25
N ASP A 286 18.42 16.10 14.36
CA ASP A 286 19.70 16.61 14.86
C ASP A 286 19.82 16.62 16.39
N THR A 287 18.69 16.50 17.12
CA THR A 287 18.69 16.38 18.58
C THR A 287 19.15 14.99 19.02
N ASP A 288 20.00 14.93 20.04
CA ASP A 288 20.47 13.68 20.66
C ASP A 288 19.35 13.03 21.49
N GLY A 289 18.79 11.93 20.98
CA GLY A 289 17.75 11.17 21.68
C GLY A 289 18.25 10.44 22.92
N GLY A 290 19.53 10.05 22.95
CA GLY A 290 20.15 9.41 24.11
C GLY A 290 20.25 10.37 25.29
N LEU A 291 20.60 11.63 25.03
CA LEU A 291 20.61 12.69 26.03
C LEU A 291 19.22 12.93 26.64
N VAL A 292 18.18 13.00 25.80
CA VAL A 292 16.79 13.17 26.28
C VAL A 292 16.34 11.98 27.10
N PHE A 293 16.67 10.75 26.68
CA PHE A 293 16.38 9.56 27.48
C PHE A 293 17.13 9.57 28.82
N GLN A 294 18.41 9.92 28.86
CA GLN A 294 19.19 9.98 30.10
C GLN A 294 18.56 10.95 31.11
N LEU A 295 18.21 12.17 30.65
CA LEU A 295 17.54 13.17 31.46
C LEU A 295 16.25 12.62 32.09
N LEU A 296 15.38 12.02 31.26
CA LEU A 296 14.09 11.48 31.70
C LEU A 296 14.26 10.24 32.57
N ASN A 297 15.26 9.42 32.30
CA ASN A 297 15.52 8.19 33.04
C ASN A 297 16.07 8.46 34.45
N GLU A 298 16.94 9.46 34.61
CA GLU A 298 17.35 9.91 35.95
C GLU A 298 16.16 10.46 36.74
N GLY A 299 15.32 11.27 36.08
CA GLY A 299 14.09 11.80 36.64
C GLY A 299 13.13 10.70 37.10
N GLN A 300 12.80 9.75 36.23
CA GLN A 300 11.86 8.68 36.58
C GLN A 300 12.38 7.84 37.74
N ARG A 301 13.67 7.51 37.80
CA ARG A 301 14.22 6.68 38.90
C ARG A 301 14.12 7.36 40.27
N LEU A 302 14.08 8.68 40.32
CA LEU A 302 13.97 9.46 41.55
C LEU A 302 12.52 9.88 41.88
N PHE A 303 11.67 10.05 40.86
CA PHE A 303 10.37 10.74 40.96
C PHE A 303 9.17 9.90 40.49
N SER A 304 9.32 8.59 40.31
CA SER A 304 8.22 7.67 39.96
C SER A 304 7.61 6.87 41.12
N HIS A 305 8.20 6.92 42.31
CA HIS A 305 7.74 6.17 43.48
C HIS A 305 6.78 7.00 44.36
N GLU A 306 5.75 6.36 44.93
CA GLU A 306 4.85 7.03 45.88
C GLU A 306 5.63 7.66 47.05
N GLY A 307 5.36 8.94 47.32
CA GLY A 307 6.03 9.71 48.38
C GLY A 307 7.29 10.45 47.95
N SER A 308 7.71 10.39 46.68
CA SER A 308 8.75 11.27 46.15
C SER A 308 8.31 12.74 46.19
N ARG A 309 9.28 13.66 46.31
CA ARG A 309 9.04 15.12 46.38
C ARG A 309 8.34 15.69 45.14
N PHE A 310 8.44 14.98 44.01
CA PHE A 310 7.75 15.26 42.77
C PHE A 310 7.28 13.93 42.19
N GLN A 311 6.07 13.88 41.63
CA GLN A 311 5.49 12.69 41.00
C GLN A 311 5.48 12.91 39.48
N MET A 312 6.39 12.26 38.77
CA MET A 312 6.61 12.54 37.34
C MET A 312 5.38 12.20 36.47
N PHE A 313 4.74 11.07 36.75
CA PHE A 313 3.59 10.60 35.96
C PHE A 313 2.25 11.09 36.51
N SER A 314 2.10 11.36 37.81
CA SER A 314 0.85 11.87 38.35
C SER A 314 0.59 13.34 37.97
N SER A 315 -0.65 13.65 37.60
CA SER A 315 -1.09 15.03 37.29
C SER A 315 -2.10 15.58 38.30
N GLU A 316 -2.45 14.81 39.33
CA GLU A 316 -3.52 15.11 40.29
C GLU A 316 -3.37 16.47 40.98
N ALA A 317 -2.13 16.86 41.33
CA ALA A 317 -1.83 18.13 42.01
C ALA A 317 -2.17 19.38 41.18
N TYR A 318 -2.36 19.24 39.87
CA TYR A 318 -2.55 20.35 38.93
C TYR A 318 -4.01 20.47 38.44
N GLY A 319 -4.92 19.67 39.00
CA GLY A 319 -6.35 19.71 38.66
C GLY A 319 -6.69 19.22 37.25
N GLN A 320 -5.76 18.56 36.56
CA GLN A 320 -5.94 17.97 35.23
C GLN A 320 -5.30 16.57 35.15
N LYS A 321 -5.40 15.93 33.99
CA LYS A 321 -4.91 14.56 33.72
C LYS A 321 -3.93 14.57 32.56
N ASP A 322 -3.00 13.62 32.55
CA ASP A 322 -2.06 13.35 31.46
C ASP A 322 -1.22 14.57 31.06
N LEU A 323 -0.73 15.34 32.05
CA LEU A 323 0.14 16.50 31.81
C LEU A 323 1.58 16.02 31.59
N LEU A 324 2.22 16.42 30.47
CA LEU A 324 3.54 16.00 29.98
C LEU A 324 3.64 14.54 29.54
N PHE A 325 3.15 13.64 30.39
CA PHE A 325 3.09 12.20 30.19
C PHE A 325 1.73 11.70 30.61
N LYS A 326 1.32 10.53 30.10
CA LYS A 326 0.10 9.89 30.59
C LYS A 326 0.24 9.50 32.06
N ASP A 327 -0.83 9.70 32.84
CA ASP A 327 -0.87 9.33 34.26
C ASP A 327 -0.71 7.81 34.46
N ALA A 328 -1.11 7.02 33.46
CA ALA A 328 -0.97 5.56 33.44
C ALA A 328 0.45 5.08 33.11
N THR A 329 1.39 5.98 32.86
CA THR A 329 2.78 5.61 32.55
C THR A 329 3.46 5.05 33.79
N SER A 330 4.01 3.86 33.66
CA SER A 330 4.78 3.17 34.70
C SER A 330 6.29 3.33 34.50
N GLU A 331 6.74 3.42 33.25
CA GLU A 331 8.15 3.54 32.87
C GLU A 331 8.29 4.28 31.53
N LEU A 332 9.40 4.97 31.35
CA LEU A 332 9.87 5.51 30.08
C LEU A 332 11.05 4.68 29.58
N VAL A 333 11.00 4.25 28.33
CA VAL A 333 12.03 3.37 27.72
C VAL A 333 12.64 3.99 26.47
N PRO A 334 13.92 3.68 26.16
CA PRO A 334 14.57 4.23 24.97
C PRO A 334 14.06 3.55 23.70
N ILE A 335 13.93 4.31 22.63
CA ILE A 335 13.54 3.78 21.32
C ILE A 335 14.80 3.48 20.50
N ALA A 336 15.02 2.21 20.16
CA ALA A 336 16.20 1.77 19.42
C ALA A 336 16.19 2.28 17.96
N THR A 337 15.08 2.08 17.25
CA THR A 337 14.91 2.58 15.88
C THR A 337 14.11 3.88 15.92
N GLN A 338 14.82 5.01 15.96
CA GLN A 338 14.25 6.36 16.09
C GLN A 338 13.66 6.86 14.76
N SER A 339 12.65 6.16 14.24
CA SER A 339 11.85 6.59 13.10
C SER A 339 10.38 6.39 13.44
N TYR A 340 9.53 7.29 12.96
CA TYR A 340 8.10 7.22 13.25
C TYR A 340 7.48 5.97 12.60
N GLU A 341 7.99 5.53 11.46
CA GLU A 341 7.51 4.33 10.77
C GLU A 341 7.78 3.06 11.58
N ALA A 342 8.99 2.94 12.12
CA ALA A 342 9.37 1.81 12.95
C ALA A 342 8.62 1.80 14.29
N TRP A 343 8.40 2.97 14.90
CA TRP A 343 7.68 3.10 16.16
C TRP A 343 6.18 2.79 16.00
N LEU A 344 5.55 3.36 14.97
CA LEU A 344 4.11 3.21 14.76
C LEU A 344 3.73 1.81 14.25
N GLY A 345 4.61 1.17 13.48
CA GLY A 345 4.35 -0.14 12.89
C GLY A 345 3.48 -0.05 11.63
N ARG A 346 3.60 -1.07 10.77
CA ARG A 346 3.02 -1.06 9.42
C ARG A 346 1.50 -0.92 9.44
N GLU A 347 0.80 -1.68 10.28
CA GLU A 347 -0.66 -1.72 10.35
C GLU A 347 -1.24 -0.38 10.78
N TYR A 348 -0.59 0.29 11.74
CA TYR A 348 -1.01 1.61 12.21
C TYR A 348 -0.82 2.68 11.13
N LEU A 349 0.33 2.68 10.45
CA LEU A 349 0.60 3.60 9.34
C LEU A 349 -0.42 3.43 8.21
N GLN A 350 -0.77 2.18 7.86
CA GLN A 350 -1.80 1.89 6.86
C GLN A 350 -3.15 2.47 7.27
N ALA A 351 -3.58 2.25 8.52
CA ALA A 351 -4.81 2.82 9.02
C ALA A 351 -4.80 4.36 8.99
N MET A 352 -3.70 5.01 9.41
CA MET A 352 -3.63 6.47 9.39
C MET A 352 -3.69 7.03 7.96
N LYS A 353 -3.06 6.38 6.97
CA LYS A 353 -3.17 6.78 5.56
C LYS A 353 -4.63 6.83 5.08
N GLY A 354 -5.45 5.86 5.46
CA GLY A 354 -6.87 5.81 5.09
C GLY A 354 -7.72 6.92 5.72
N LEU A 355 -7.30 7.47 6.86
CA LEU A 355 -8.01 8.57 7.54
C LEU A 355 -7.61 9.95 7.02
N LEU A 356 -6.37 10.09 6.55
CA LEU A 356 -5.78 11.37 6.21
C LEU A 356 -6.27 11.84 4.85
N CYS A 357 -7.31 12.66 4.91
CA CYS A 357 -7.89 13.32 3.76
C CYS A 357 -8.37 14.69 4.25
N ASP A 358 -7.61 15.74 3.94
CA ASP A 358 -8.05 17.11 4.22
C ASP A 358 -9.01 17.54 3.09
N PRO A 359 -10.32 17.69 3.37
CA PRO A 359 -11.29 18.11 2.36
C PRO A 359 -10.94 19.47 1.74
N ASN A 360 -10.19 20.33 2.44
CA ASN A 360 -9.78 21.64 1.95
C ASN A 360 -8.55 21.60 1.04
N ARG A 361 -7.82 20.47 1.03
CA ARG A 361 -6.66 20.25 0.15
C ARG A 361 -6.99 19.37 -1.05
N LEU A 362 -8.24 18.96 -1.21
CA LEU A 362 -8.64 18.20 -2.39
C LEU A 362 -8.60 19.08 -3.65
N PRO A 363 -7.97 18.60 -4.74
CA PRO A 363 -8.04 19.30 -5.99
C PRO A 363 -9.51 19.36 -6.45
N ARG A 364 -9.94 20.54 -6.89
CA ARG A 364 -11.31 20.74 -7.40
C ARG A 364 -11.64 19.81 -8.57
N TYR A 365 -10.63 19.52 -9.38
CA TYR A 365 -10.74 18.70 -10.58
C TYR A 365 -9.81 17.49 -10.50
N LEU A 366 -10.29 16.37 -11.02
CA LEU A 366 -9.46 15.23 -11.40
C LEU A 366 -9.30 15.26 -12.92
N ARG A 367 -8.11 15.64 -13.38
CA ARG A 367 -7.79 15.73 -14.81
C ARG A 367 -7.44 14.34 -15.35
N TRP A 368 -8.32 13.80 -16.18
CA TRP A 368 -8.21 12.48 -16.79
C TRP A 368 -7.56 12.60 -18.19
N CYS A 369 -6.53 11.80 -18.43
CA CYS A 369 -5.90 11.74 -19.75
C CYS A 369 -6.75 10.96 -20.75
N VAL A 370 -6.89 11.46 -21.96
CA VAL A 370 -7.58 10.80 -23.07
C VAL A 370 -6.70 10.79 -24.32
N LEU A 371 -6.75 9.71 -25.08
CA LEU A 371 -5.82 9.40 -26.18
C LEU A 371 -6.50 9.45 -27.55
N SER A 372 -7.81 9.65 -27.61
CA SER A 372 -8.55 9.71 -28.88
C SER A 372 -9.76 10.65 -28.81
N ALA A 373 -10.25 11.09 -29.97
CA ALA A 373 -11.47 11.90 -30.05
C ALA A 373 -12.71 11.20 -29.45
N PRO A 374 -12.95 9.89 -29.68
CA PRO A 374 -14.00 9.16 -28.97
C PRO A 374 -13.83 9.12 -27.45
N GLU A 375 -12.59 9.00 -26.94
CA GLU A 375 -12.34 9.07 -25.49
C GLU A 375 -12.59 10.47 -24.92
N ILE A 376 -12.27 11.53 -25.66
CA ILE A 376 -12.62 12.91 -25.26
C ILE A 376 -14.14 13.04 -25.10
N GLN A 377 -14.92 12.50 -26.04
CA GLN A 377 -16.39 12.53 -25.99
C GLN A 377 -16.91 11.74 -24.79
N LYS A 378 -16.49 10.48 -24.62
CA LYS A 378 -16.91 9.64 -23.49
C LYS A 378 -16.53 10.26 -22.14
N CYS A 379 -15.33 10.83 -22.03
CA CYS A 379 -14.89 11.51 -20.82
C CYS A 379 -15.71 12.78 -20.55
N GLY A 380 -16.08 13.54 -21.59
CA GLY A 380 -16.95 14.70 -21.47
C GLY A 380 -18.33 14.32 -20.91
N ASP A 381 -18.93 13.25 -21.45
CA ASP A 381 -20.22 12.73 -20.95
C ASP A 381 -20.10 12.19 -19.53
N MET A 382 -19.00 11.49 -19.22
CA MET A 382 -18.67 11.04 -17.85
C MET A 382 -18.63 12.22 -16.87
N ALA A 383 -17.95 13.31 -17.24
CA ALA A 383 -17.87 14.50 -16.41
C ALA A 383 -19.25 15.13 -16.15
N VAL A 384 -20.10 15.20 -17.18
CA VAL A 384 -21.47 15.71 -17.05
C VAL A 384 -22.32 14.80 -16.16
N ALA A 385 -22.26 13.48 -16.36
CA ALA A 385 -23.01 12.50 -15.59
C ALA A 385 -22.63 12.55 -14.10
N PHE A 386 -21.32 12.61 -13.80
CA PHE A 386 -20.81 12.67 -12.44
C PHE A 386 -21.19 13.99 -11.75
N SER A 387 -21.05 15.11 -12.46
CA SER A 387 -21.41 16.44 -11.95
C SER A 387 -22.91 16.55 -11.62
N ARG A 388 -23.79 16.00 -12.46
CA ARG A 388 -25.24 15.94 -12.19
C ARG A 388 -25.58 15.19 -10.90
N GLN A 389 -24.80 14.15 -10.58
CA GLN A 389 -24.94 13.37 -9.36
C GLN A 389 -24.15 13.95 -8.17
N LYS A 390 -23.57 15.15 -8.33
CA LYS A 390 -22.77 15.86 -7.32
C LYS A 390 -21.57 15.05 -6.81
N LEU A 391 -21.03 14.17 -7.66
CA LEU A 391 -19.82 13.41 -7.33
C LEU A 391 -18.60 14.34 -7.34
N LYS A 392 -17.67 14.11 -6.42
CA LYS A 392 -16.45 14.93 -6.25
C LYS A 392 -15.20 14.05 -6.15
N PRO A 393 -14.05 14.49 -6.69
CA PRO A 393 -13.83 15.74 -7.45
C PRO A 393 -14.51 15.74 -8.84
N GLU A 394 -14.62 16.91 -9.47
CA GLU A 394 -15.17 17.03 -10.83
C GLU A 394 -14.16 16.49 -11.86
N ILE A 395 -14.63 15.79 -12.89
CA ILE A 395 -13.76 15.29 -13.97
C ILE A 395 -13.45 16.42 -14.97
N GLN A 396 -12.20 16.50 -15.40
CA GLN A 396 -11.77 17.27 -16.57
C GLN A 396 -11.01 16.37 -17.53
N CYS A 397 -11.24 16.49 -18.83
CA CYS A 397 -10.63 15.63 -19.84
C CYS A 397 -9.49 16.38 -20.53
N VAL A 398 -8.30 15.80 -20.55
CA VAL A 398 -7.11 16.39 -21.17
C VAL A 398 -6.54 15.43 -22.20
N SER A 399 -6.48 15.82 -23.46
CA SER A 399 -5.97 14.97 -24.53
C SER A 399 -4.44 14.94 -24.56
N ALA A 400 -3.86 13.76 -24.81
CA ALA A 400 -2.44 13.58 -25.10
C ALA A 400 -2.25 12.63 -26.29
N ASP A 401 -1.08 12.71 -26.94
CA ASP A 401 -0.81 11.97 -28.18
C ASP A 401 -0.47 10.49 -27.97
N SER A 402 -0.05 10.11 -26.75
CA SER A 402 0.34 8.74 -26.43
C SER A 402 0.20 8.46 -24.92
N PRO A 403 0.13 7.18 -24.52
CA PRO A 403 0.17 6.80 -23.10
C PRO A 403 1.40 7.37 -22.38
N GLN A 404 2.56 7.35 -23.04
CA GLN A 404 3.80 7.94 -22.50
C GLN A 404 3.68 9.45 -22.27
N HIS A 405 3.06 10.18 -23.19
CA HIS A 405 2.83 11.61 -23.03
C HIS A 405 1.87 11.89 -21.85
N CYS A 406 0.87 11.04 -21.61
CA CYS A 406 0.06 11.10 -20.39
C CYS A 406 0.93 10.94 -19.12
N MET A 407 1.83 9.95 -19.09
CA MET A 407 2.70 9.69 -17.94
C MET A 407 3.60 10.90 -17.62
N GLU A 408 4.20 11.49 -18.64
CA GLU A 408 4.99 12.72 -18.53
C GLU A 408 4.19 13.89 -17.93
N TRP A 409 2.96 14.09 -18.42
CA TRP A 409 2.11 15.19 -17.95
C TRP A 409 1.54 14.94 -16.55
N ILE A 410 1.31 13.68 -16.18
CA ILE A 410 0.93 13.33 -14.82
C ILE A 410 2.09 13.64 -13.87
N GLN A 411 3.31 13.19 -14.18
CA GLN A 411 4.50 13.49 -13.38
C GLN A 411 4.73 15.01 -13.26
N ALA A 412 4.51 15.76 -14.35
CA ALA A 412 4.68 17.21 -14.40
C ALA A 412 3.56 18.03 -13.75
N GLY A 413 2.53 17.41 -13.13
CA GLY A 413 1.47 18.18 -12.47
C GLY A 413 0.34 18.67 -13.39
N LYS A 414 0.36 18.33 -14.69
CA LYS A 414 -0.58 18.86 -15.70
C LYS A 414 -1.84 18.01 -15.88
N ILE A 415 -1.72 16.70 -15.65
CA ILE A 415 -2.80 15.71 -15.62
C ILE A 415 -2.74 14.99 -14.26
N ASP A 416 -3.81 14.32 -13.85
CA ASP A 416 -3.85 13.61 -12.56
C ASP A 416 -3.99 12.10 -12.70
N ALA A 417 -4.70 11.59 -13.72
CA ALA A 417 -4.98 10.16 -13.87
C ALA A 417 -5.05 9.68 -15.32
N VAL A 418 -4.70 8.40 -15.54
CA VAL A 418 -4.89 7.68 -16.81
C VAL A 418 -5.02 6.17 -16.55
N THR A 419 -5.86 5.46 -17.28
CA THR A 419 -5.96 3.99 -17.22
C THR A 419 -4.92 3.36 -18.15
N LEU A 420 -4.06 2.49 -17.62
CA LEU A 420 -2.95 1.87 -18.37
C LEU A 420 -3.01 0.35 -18.31
N LYS A 421 -2.47 -0.29 -19.35
CA LYS A 421 -2.22 -1.74 -19.45
C LYS A 421 -0.89 -2.13 -18.79
N GLY A 422 -0.66 -3.44 -18.59
CA GLY A 422 0.48 -3.98 -17.84
C GLY A 422 1.87 -3.38 -18.19
N GLU A 423 2.24 -3.35 -19.47
CA GLU A 423 3.51 -2.76 -19.92
C GLU A 423 3.62 -1.26 -19.65
N ASP A 424 2.53 -0.51 -19.84
CA ASP A 424 2.48 0.92 -19.58
C ASP A 424 2.46 1.22 -18.07
N ILE A 425 1.85 0.36 -17.25
CA ILE A 425 1.92 0.44 -15.78
C ILE A 425 3.37 0.28 -15.31
N TYR A 426 4.13 -0.65 -15.91
CA TYR A 426 5.55 -0.84 -15.58
C TYR A 426 6.36 0.43 -15.90
N MET A 427 6.18 0.99 -17.11
CA MET A 427 6.83 2.23 -17.52
C MET A 427 6.44 3.40 -16.60
N ALA A 428 5.14 3.57 -16.33
CA ALA A 428 4.59 4.60 -15.46
C ALA A 428 5.22 4.55 -14.05
N GLY A 429 5.34 3.36 -13.47
CA GLY A 429 5.89 3.20 -12.14
C GLY A 429 7.42 3.33 -12.08
N LYS A 430 8.12 2.75 -13.05
CA LYS A 430 9.59 2.70 -13.06
C LYS A 430 10.22 4.02 -13.51
N GLU A 431 9.72 4.64 -14.58
CA GLU A 431 10.34 5.81 -15.20
C GLU A 431 9.74 7.11 -14.69
N TYR A 432 8.43 7.13 -14.45
CA TYR A 432 7.68 8.34 -14.07
C TYR A 432 7.31 8.38 -12.57
N GLY A 433 7.54 7.28 -11.84
CA GLY A 433 7.28 7.19 -10.40
C GLY A 433 5.80 7.18 -10.02
N LEU A 434 4.90 6.90 -10.98
CA LEU A 434 3.46 6.83 -10.77
C LEU A 434 3.06 5.59 -9.95
N ILE A 435 1.88 5.64 -9.33
CA ILE A 435 1.33 4.56 -8.52
C ILE A 435 -0.10 4.21 -8.97
N PRO A 436 -0.52 2.94 -8.83
CA PRO A 436 -1.90 2.55 -9.10
C PRO A 436 -2.83 3.09 -8.02
N ALA A 437 -3.96 3.66 -8.42
CA ALA A 437 -5.02 4.11 -7.52
C ALA A 437 -6.24 3.18 -7.52
N VAL A 438 -6.60 2.66 -8.71
CA VAL A 438 -7.80 1.84 -8.92
C VAL A 438 -7.51 0.80 -9.98
N GLY A 439 -7.96 -0.43 -9.80
CA GLY A 439 -7.85 -1.50 -10.80
C GLY A 439 -9.16 -1.77 -11.53
N GLU A 440 -9.07 -2.26 -12.75
CA GLU A 440 -10.20 -2.90 -13.44
C GLU A 440 -10.35 -4.35 -12.94
N ARG A 441 -11.59 -4.75 -12.66
CA ARG A 441 -11.96 -6.15 -12.43
C ARG A 441 -12.86 -6.62 -13.54
N TYR A 442 -12.50 -7.76 -14.11
CA TYR A 442 -13.25 -8.46 -15.15
C TYR A 442 -14.09 -9.60 -14.55
N ALA A 443 -15.01 -10.16 -15.34
CA ALA A 443 -15.79 -11.31 -14.90
C ALA A 443 -14.87 -12.50 -14.54
N PRO A 444 -15.20 -13.35 -13.55
CA PRO A 444 -14.40 -14.53 -13.24
C PRO A 444 -14.21 -15.48 -14.42
N GLU A 445 -15.18 -15.50 -15.33
CA GLU A 445 -15.14 -16.28 -16.58
C GLU A 445 -14.38 -15.56 -17.71
N ASP A 446 -14.12 -14.25 -17.56
CA ASP A 446 -13.35 -13.48 -18.52
C ASP A 446 -11.85 -13.74 -18.35
N SER A 447 -11.38 -14.74 -19.09
CA SER A 447 -9.97 -15.10 -19.26
C SER A 447 -9.31 -14.38 -20.46
N SER A 448 -9.97 -13.36 -21.02
CA SER A 448 -9.43 -12.61 -22.15
C SER A 448 -8.50 -11.48 -21.71
N ASN A 449 -8.83 -10.79 -20.60
CA ASN A 449 -8.14 -9.58 -20.13
C ASN A 449 -7.21 -9.81 -18.91
N SER A 450 -7.54 -10.72 -17.99
CA SER A 450 -6.60 -11.22 -16.97
C SER A 450 -6.57 -12.74 -17.02
N TYR A 451 -5.40 -13.29 -17.34
CA TYR A 451 -5.25 -14.72 -17.51
C TYR A 451 -3.86 -15.18 -17.12
N PHE A 452 -3.75 -16.45 -16.75
CA PHE A 452 -2.49 -17.11 -16.48
C PHE A 452 -1.84 -17.60 -17.78
N VAL A 453 -0.55 -17.30 -17.93
CA VAL A 453 0.32 -17.83 -18.98
C VAL A 453 0.90 -19.15 -18.50
N VAL A 454 0.73 -20.22 -19.28
CA VAL A 454 1.15 -21.56 -18.87
C VAL A 454 2.00 -22.22 -19.96
N ALA A 455 2.89 -23.12 -19.53
CA ALA A 455 3.67 -24.00 -20.40
C ALA A 455 3.06 -25.40 -20.35
N VAL A 456 2.34 -25.78 -21.41
CA VAL A 456 1.63 -27.05 -21.52
C VAL A 456 2.53 -28.09 -22.18
N VAL A 457 2.52 -29.30 -21.64
CA VAL A 457 3.26 -30.45 -22.16
C VAL A 457 2.35 -31.68 -22.13
N ARG A 458 2.65 -32.68 -22.96
CA ARG A 458 1.95 -33.98 -22.88
C ARG A 458 2.33 -34.70 -21.58
N ARG A 459 1.38 -35.42 -21.00
CA ARG A 459 1.58 -36.34 -19.88
C ARG A 459 2.23 -37.62 -20.39
N ASN A 460 3.55 -37.71 -20.23
CA ASN A 460 4.30 -38.91 -20.55
C ASN A 460 5.49 -39.08 -19.59
N SER A 461 5.40 -40.08 -18.71
CA SER A 461 6.39 -40.33 -17.66
C SER A 461 7.76 -40.78 -18.20
N SER A 462 7.83 -41.36 -19.40
CA SER A 462 9.08 -41.85 -19.99
C SER A 462 9.94 -40.75 -20.61
N TYR A 463 9.36 -39.58 -20.88
CA TYR A 463 10.03 -38.43 -21.50
C TYR A 463 9.72 -37.14 -20.74
N ALA A 464 9.47 -37.23 -19.43
CA ALA A 464 9.19 -36.09 -18.59
C ALA A 464 10.39 -35.13 -18.54
N PHE A 465 10.11 -33.84 -18.58
CA PHE A 465 11.10 -32.78 -18.42
C PHE A 465 10.48 -31.62 -17.65
N THR A 466 11.32 -30.75 -17.11
CA THR A 466 10.95 -29.56 -16.35
C THR A 466 11.14 -28.29 -17.18
N LEU A 467 10.71 -27.14 -16.65
CA LEU A 467 10.89 -25.84 -17.30
C LEU A 467 12.38 -25.51 -17.53
N ASP A 468 13.26 -26.05 -16.69
CA ASP A 468 14.71 -25.79 -16.74
C ASP A 468 15.42 -26.66 -17.82
N GLU A 469 14.75 -27.69 -18.31
CA GLU A 469 15.25 -28.67 -19.29
C GLU A 469 14.70 -28.43 -20.71
N LEU A 470 14.22 -27.21 -20.98
CA LEU A 470 13.64 -26.83 -22.27
C LEU A 470 14.67 -26.71 -23.41
N ARG A 471 15.96 -26.68 -23.11
CA ARG A 471 17.02 -26.56 -24.12
C ARG A 471 16.98 -27.76 -25.08
N GLY A 472 16.97 -27.47 -26.39
CA GLY A 472 16.91 -28.46 -27.45
C GLY A 472 15.54 -29.09 -27.68
N LYS A 473 14.53 -28.80 -26.84
CA LYS A 473 13.14 -29.23 -27.06
C LYS A 473 12.52 -28.46 -28.22
N ARG A 474 11.41 -28.97 -28.72
CA ARG A 474 10.59 -28.33 -29.77
C ARG A 474 9.50 -27.47 -29.13
N SER A 475 9.33 -26.23 -29.56
CA SER A 475 8.37 -25.31 -28.92
C SER A 475 7.29 -24.78 -29.87
N CYS A 476 6.06 -24.67 -29.35
CA CYS A 476 4.90 -24.14 -30.04
C CYS A 476 4.49 -22.81 -29.41
N HIS A 477 4.40 -21.76 -30.23
CA HIS A 477 4.08 -20.41 -29.80
C HIS A 477 2.89 -19.87 -30.59
N SER A 478 2.00 -19.12 -29.96
CA SER A 478 0.81 -18.57 -30.62
C SER A 478 1.13 -17.52 -31.69
N GLY A 479 2.28 -16.85 -31.56
CA GLY A 479 2.76 -15.85 -32.52
C GLY A 479 3.84 -14.96 -31.90
N PHE A 480 4.63 -14.32 -32.76
CA PHE A 480 5.60 -13.31 -32.35
C PHE A 480 4.89 -12.12 -31.70
N HIS A 481 5.42 -11.61 -30.58
CA HIS A 481 4.78 -10.58 -29.71
C HIS A 481 3.42 -10.98 -29.11
N SER A 482 3.10 -12.27 -29.04
CA SER A 482 1.98 -12.70 -28.21
C SER A 482 2.39 -12.66 -26.73
N PRO A 483 1.60 -12.05 -25.82
CA PRO A 483 1.96 -12.00 -24.40
C PRO A 483 2.16 -13.39 -23.78
N ALA A 484 1.19 -14.30 -23.95
CA ALA A 484 1.29 -15.67 -23.44
C ALA A 484 2.17 -16.57 -24.30
N GLY A 485 2.22 -16.34 -25.61
CA GLY A 485 2.94 -17.21 -26.54
C GLY A 485 4.41 -16.88 -26.72
N TRP A 486 4.85 -15.65 -26.40
CA TRP A 486 6.20 -15.19 -26.70
C TRP A 486 6.79 -14.34 -25.59
N ASP A 487 6.20 -13.19 -25.26
CA ASP A 487 6.86 -12.18 -24.40
C ASP A 487 7.13 -12.72 -22.99
N ILE A 488 6.12 -13.35 -22.36
CA ILE A 488 6.27 -13.92 -21.02
C ILE A 488 7.21 -15.14 -21.02
N PRO A 489 7.00 -16.19 -21.84
CA PRO A 489 7.91 -17.35 -21.85
C PRO A 489 9.36 -17.00 -22.14
N VAL A 490 9.62 -16.18 -23.16
CA VAL A 490 10.99 -15.78 -23.54
C VAL A 490 11.58 -14.90 -22.44
N GLY A 491 10.82 -13.93 -21.93
CA GLY A 491 11.23 -13.09 -20.82
C GLY A 491 11.63 -13.88 -19.58
N VAL A 492 10.82 -14.85 -19.17
CA VAL A 492 11.13 -15.76 -18.05
C VAL A 492 12.42 -16.53 -18.30
N LEU A 493 12.59 -17.10 -19.50
CA LEU A 493 13.78 -17.89 -19.84
C LEU A 493 15.06 -17.04 -19.90
N VAL A 494 14.96 -15.78 -20.35
CA VAL A 494 16.08 -14.83 -20.33
C VAL A 494 16.41 -14.42 -18.91
N GLN A 495 15.41 -14.04 -18.12
CA GLN A 495 15.59 -13.59 -16.74
C GLN A 495 16.19 -14.69 -15.84
N ARG A 496 15.81 -15.95 -16.06
CA ARG A 496 16.38 -17.11 -15.35
C ARG A 496 17.75 -17.54 -15.91
N GLY A 497 18.22 -16.90 -16.97
CA GLY A 497 19.55 -17.11 -17.55
C GLY A 497 19.68 -18.38 -18.40
N PHE A 498 18.57 -18.99 -18.80
CA PHE A 498 18.55 -20.13 -19.72
C PHE A 498 18.81 -19.70 -21.16
N ILE A 499 18.22 -18.58 -21.57
CA ILE A 499 18.50 -17.90 -22.84
C ILE A 499 19.37 -16.68 -22.52
N ARG A 500 20.49 -16.54 -23.24
CA ARG A 500 21.43 -15.43 -23.05
C ARG A 500 21.67 -14.75 -24.39
N PRO A 501 20.82 -13.79 -24.78
CA PRO A 501 20.97 -13.09 -26.04
C PRO A 501 22.30 -12.32 -26.10
N LYS A 502 22.94 -12.35 -27.27
CA LYS A 502 24.10 -11.51 -27.58
C LYS A 502 23.62 -10.33 -28.39
N ASP A 503 24.19 -9.15 -28.15
CA ASP A 503 23.88 -7.93 -28.89
C ASP A 503 22.37 -7.63 -29.03
N CYS A 504 21.59 -8.03 -28.02
CA CYS A 504 20.14 -7.86 -27.99
C CYS A 504 19.35 -8.64 -29.05
N ASP A 505 19.99 -9.62 -29.70
CA ASP A 505 19.33 -10.50 -30.67
C ASP A 505 18.62 -11.66 -29.97
N VAL A 506 17.44 -11.34 -29.43
CA VAL A 506 16.56 -12.32 -28.76
C VAL A 506 16.07 -13.39 -29.73
N LEU A 507 15.78 -13.01 -30.98
CA LEU A 507 15.28 -13.94 -32.00
C LEU A 507 16.29 -15.05 -32.24
N THR A 508 17.55 -14.70 -32.51
CA THR A 508 18.61 -15.69 -32.71
C THR A 508 18.83 -16.54 -31.46
N ALA A 509 18.88 -15.93 -30.28
CA ALA A 509 19.10 -16.65 -29.03
C ALA A 509 18.01 -17.69 -28.71
N VAL A 510 16.74 -17.36 -28.97
CA VAL A 510 15.62 -18.31 -28.84
C VAL A 510 15.74 -19.40 -29.90
N SER A 511 16.09 -19.02 -31.14
CA SER A 511 16.25 -19.93 -32.28
C SER A 511 17.36 -20.98 -32.09
N GLU A 512 18.38 -20.66 -31.29
CA GLU A 512 19.48 -21.56 -30.90
C GLU A 512 19.16 -22.36 -29.62
N PHE A 513 18.25 -21.86 -28.78
CA PHE A 513 17.88 -22.52 -27.53
C PHE A 513 16.94 -23.71 -27.76
N PHE A 514 15.90 -23.52 -28.58
CA PHE A 514 14.99 -24.60 -28.98
C PHE A 514 15.51 -25.31 -30.22
N GLY A 515 15.30 -26.63 -30.32
CA GLY A 515 15.77 -27.41 -31.47
C GLY A 515 15.00 -27.09 -32.76
N ALA A 516 13.73 -26.74 -32.62
CA ALA A 516 12.86 -26.24 -33.68
C ALA A 516 11.62 -25.62 -33.02
N SER A 517 11.00 -24.63 -33.68
CA SER A 517 9.78 -23.99 -33.17
C SER A 517 8.76 -23.72 -34.26
N CYS A 518 7.53 -23.45 -33.86
CA CYS A 518 6.59 -22.67 -34.67
C CYS A 518 6.27 -21.37 -33.95
N VAL A 519 6.71 -20.24 -34.53
CA VAL A 519 6.49 -18.89 -34.06
C VAL A 519 6.00 -18.03 -35.25
N PRO A 520 4.70 -18.05 -35.53
CA PRO A 520 4.13 -17.32 -36.66
C PRO A 520 4.39 -15.80 -36.59
N VAL A 521 4.63 -15.17 -37.74
CA VAL A 521 5.01 -13.75 -37.82
C VAL A 521 4.50 -13.10 -39.12
N ASN A 522 4.20 -11.80 -39.07
CA ASN A 522 3.85 -11.01 -40.25
C ASN A 522 5.04 -10.16 -40.71
N ASN A 523 5.30 -10.14 -42.03
CA ASN A 523 6.38 -9.36 -42.66
C ASN A 523 7.78 -9.54 -42.03
N PRO A 524 8.27 -10.78 -41.85
CA PRO A 524 9.57 -11.01 -41.23
C PRO A 524 10.72 -10.38 -42.03
N LYS A 525 11.60 -9.66 -41.32
CA LYS A 525 12.94 -9.26 -41.82
C LYS A 525 13.97 -9.99 -40.97
N ASN A 526 14.88 -10.75 -41.59
CA ASN A 526 15.94 -11.50 -40.90
C ASN A 526 15.42 -12.45 -39.79
N TYR A 527 14.37 -13.22 -40.07
CA TYR A 527 13.78 -14.13 -39.09
C TYR A 527 14.42 -15.54 -39.17
N PRO A 528 14.94 -16.09 -38.06
CA PRO A 528 15.60 -17.40 -38.06
C PRO A 528 14.69 -18.52 -38.54
N SER A 529 15.20 -19.39 -39.41
CA SER A 529 14.41 -20.48 -40.02
C SER A 529 13.95 -21.52 -39.01
N SER A 530 14.71 -21.75 -37.92
CA SER A 530 14.31 -22.69 -36.87
C SER A 530 13.02 -22.27 -36.16
N LEU A 531 12.72 -20.96 -36.11
CA LEU A 531 11.48 -20.44 -35.52
C LEU A 531 10.23 -20.76 -36.34
N CYS A 532 10.38 -21.08 -37.63
CA CYS A 532 9.30 -21.48 -38.53
C CYS A 532 9.32 -22.96 -38.88
N ALA A 533 10.27 -23.74 -38.34
CA ALA A 533 10.52 -25.11 -38.76
C ALA A 533 9.30 -26.03 -38.56
N LEU A 534 8.60 -25.89 -37.43
CA LEU A 534 7.45 -26.73 -37.07
C LEU A 534 6.12 -26.24 -37.65
N CYS A 535 6.06 -25.02 -38.18
CA CYS A 535 4.83 -24.48 -38.76
C CYS A 535 4.42 -25.27 -40.02
N VAL A 536 3.11 -25.36 -40.28
CA VAL A 536 2.56 -26.29 -41.28
C VAL A 536 1.79 -25.61 -42.41
N GLY A 537 1.48 -24.32 -42.27
CA GLY A 537 0.66 -23.57 -43.21
C GLY A 537 -0.79 -24.01 -43.23
N ASP A 538 -1.48 -23.69 -44.33
CA ASP A 538 -2.85 -24.11 -44.58
C ASP A 538 -2.93 -25.62 -44.91
N GLU A 539 -4.12 -26.12 -45.24
CA GLU A 539 -4.33 -27.54 -45.60
C GLU A 539 -3.51 -27.99 -46.81
N GLN A 540 -3.12 -27.06 -47.70
CA GLN A 540 -2.28 -27.33 -48.87
C GLN A 540 -0.80 -27.06 -48.59
N GLY A 541 -0.43 -26.72 -47.35
CA GLY A 541 0.94 -26.40 -46.94
C GLY A 541 1.44 -25.03 -47.43
N ARG A 542 0.56 -24.17 -47.94
CA ARG A 542 0.89 -22.78 -48.29
C ARG A 542 0.77 -21.89 -47.05
N ASN A 543 1.22 -20.64 -47.13
CA ASN A 543 1.13 -19.69 -46.01
C ASN A 543 1.85 -20.15 -44.71
N LYS A 544 2.88 -21.00 -44.83
CA LYS A 544 3.66 -21.49 -43.69
C LYS A 544 4.26 -20.32 -42.89
N CYS A 545 4.08 -20.39 -41.56
CA CYS A 545 4.59 -19.43 -40.58
C CYS A 545 3.99 -18.01 -40.67
N VAL A 546 2.90 -17.81 -41.42
CA VAL A 546 2.24 -16.51 -41.49
C VAL A 546 1.53 -16.19 -40.16
N GLY A 547 1.64 -14.94 -39.69
CA GLY A 547 1.03 -14.48 -38.44
C GLY A 547 -0.48 -14.23 -38.54
N ASN A 548 -1.24 -15.19 -39.08
CA ASN A 548 -2.70 -15.17 -39.12
C ASN A 548 -3.27 -16.59 -39.23
N SER A 549 -4.60 -16.73 -39.22
CA SER A 549 -5.31 -18.01 -39.18
C SER A 549 -5.15 -18.92 -40.42
N GLN A 550 -4.45 -18.47 -41.47
CA GLN A 550 -4.06 -19.35 -42.57
C GLN A 550 -3.00 -20.38 -42.14
N GLU A 551 -2.17 -20.05 -41.15
CA GLU A 551 -1.28 -21.01 -40.50
C GLU A 551 -2.07 -21.80 -39.44
N ARG A 552 -2.18 -23.12 -39.59
CA ARG A 552 -2.95 -23.96 -38.66
C ARG A 552 -2.38 -23.98 -37.24
N TYR A 553 -1.09 -23.70 -37.07
CA TYR A 553 -0.46 -23.57 -35.76
C TYR A 553 -0.43 -22.14 -35.20
N TYR A 554 -1.16 -21.20 -35.79
CA TYR A 554 -1.30 -19.83 -35.31
C TYR A 554 -2.33 -19.67 -34.18
N GLY A 555 -2.08 -18.71 -33.29
CA GLY A 555 -2.95 -18.40 -32.15
C GLY A 555 -2.83 -19.44 -31.04
N TYR A 556 -3.60 -19.27 -29.97
CA TYR A 556 -3.52 -20.15 -28.80
C TYR A 556 -3.95 -21.59 -29.12
N SER A 557 -5.08 -21.77 -29.81
CA SER A 557 -5.53 -23.11 -30.24
C SER A 557 -4.54 -23.75 -31.22
N GLY A 558 -3.95 -22.99 -32.14
CA GLY A 558 -2.94 -23.51 -33.07
C GLY A 558 -1.63 -23.94 -32.37
N ALA A 559 -1.16 -23.17 -31.40
CA ALA A 559 0.00 -23.56 -30.59
C ALA A 559 -0.26 -24.82 -29.76
N PHE A 560 -1.48 -24.97 -29.20
CA PHE A 560 -1.88 -26.20 -28.52
C PHE A 560 -2.02 -27.38 -29.51
N ARG A 561 -2.57 -27.15 -30.70
CA ARG A 561 -2.64 -28.14 -31.78
C ARG A 561 -1.25 -28.64 -32.20
N CYS A 562 -0.27 -27.75 -32.31
CA CYS A 562 1.13 -28.08 -32.56
C CYS A 562 1.70 -29.05 -31.50
N LEU A 563 1.27 -28.92 -30.24
CA LEU A 563 1.60 -29.89 -29.18
C LEU A 563 0.78 -31.18 -29.33
N ALA A 564 -0.53 -31.11 -29.53
CA ALA A 564 -1.40 -32.29 -29.64
C ALA A 564 -1.01 -33.21 -30.81
N GLU A 565 -0.60 -32.63 -31.95
CA GLU A 565 -0.14 -33.36 -33.14
C GLU A 565 1.33 -33.81 -33.06
N ASN A 566 1.98 -33.73 -31.89
CA ASN A 566 3.38 -34.12 -31.66
C ASN A 566 4.44 -33.35 -32.46
N ALA A 567 4.10 -32.19 -33.05
CA ALA A 567 5.06 -31.34 -33.75
C ALA A 567 6.03 -30.67 -32.76
N GLY A 568 5.51 -30.17 -31.63
CA GLY A 568 6.31 -29.66 -30.51
C GLY A 568 6.32 -30.55 -29.28
N ASP A 569 7.16 -30.21 -28.31
CA ASP A 569 7.25 -30.85 -26.98
C ASP A 569 6.60 -29.99 -25.89
N VAL A 570 6.59 -28.66 -26.07
CA VAL A 570 5.94 -27.68 -25.17
C VAL A 570 5.14 -26.66 -25.98
N ALA A 571 3.97 -26.25 -25.46
CA ALA A 571 3.20 -25.13 -25.98
C ALA A 571 3.02 -24.04 -24.93
N PHE A 572 3.27 -22.79 -25.31
CA PHE A 572 3.03 -21.63 -24.45
C PHE A 572 1.71 -20.96 -24.81
N VAL A 573 0.74 -21.03 -23.91
CA VAL A 573 -0.66 -20.65 -24.16
C VAL A 573 -1.32 -20.07 -22.90
N LYS A 574 -2.58 -19.67 -23.01
CA LYS A 574 -3.41 -19.32 -21.86
C LYS A 574 -3.84 -20.58 -21.11
N HIS A 575 -4.08 -20.45 -19.81
CA HIS A 575 -4.62 -21.54 -18.99
C HIS A 575 -5.95 -22.13 -19.51
N THR A 576 -6.79 -21.34 -20.18
CA THR A 576 -8.08 -21.83 -20.72
C THR A 576 -7.92 -22.68 -21.98
N THR A 577 -6.83 -22.51 -22.73
CA THR A 577 -6.68 -23.07 -24.07
C THR A 577 -6.79 -24.60 -24.10
N VAL A 578 -6.32 -25.30 -23.07
CA VAL A 578 -6.48 -26.76 -22.97
C VAL A 578 -7.96 -27.11 -22.78
N PHE A 579 -8.66 -26.43 -21.88
CA PHE A 579 -10.09 -26.69 -21.63
C PHE A 579 -10.94 -26.40 -22.86
N ASP A 580 -10.65 -25.32 -23.59
CA ASP A 580 -11.37 -24.93 -24.80
C ASP A 580 -11.21 -25.94 -25.96
N ASN A 581 -10.14 -26.74 -25.95
CA ASN A 581 -9.77 -27.65 -27.04
C ASN A 581 -9.75 -29.13 -26.65
N THR A 582 -10.30 -29.50 -25.49
CA THR A 582 -10.35 -30.90 -25.03
C THR A 582 -11.72 -31.24 -24.45
N ASN A 583 -11.95 -32.50 -24.12
CA ASN A 583 -13.15 -33.00 -23.47
C ASN A 583 -14.44 -32.68 -24.26
N GLY A 584 -14.36 -32.64 -25.59
CA GLY A 584 -15.50 -32.40 -26.48
C GLY A 584 -15.89 -30.93 -26.68
N HIS A 585 -15.15 -29.96 -26.10
CA HIS A 585 -15.42 -28.53 -26.31
C HIS A 585 -15.00 -28.01 -27.70
N ASN A 586 -14.11 -28.73 -28.39
CA ASN A 586 -13.77 -28.48 -29.79
C ASN A 586 -14.06 -29.73 -30.63
N SER A 587 -14.97 -29.58 -31.60
CA SER A 587 -15.42 -30.66 -32.48
C SER A 587 -14.57 -30.83 -33.74
N GLU A 588 -13.52 -30.02 -33.91
CA GLU A 588 -12.59 -30.20 -35.03
C GLU A 588 -11.88 -31.57 -34.94
N PRO A 589 -11.60 -32.24 -36.07
CA PRO A 589 -11.07 -33.61 -36.07
C PRO A 589 -9.76 -33.82 -35.29
N TRP A 590 -8.91 -32.80 -35.17
CA TRP A 590 -7.66 -32.88 -34.42
C TRP A 590 -7.85 -32.80 -32.90
N ALA A 591 -8.99 -32.26 -32.44
CA ALA A 591 -9.29 -31.99 -31.03
C ALA A 591 -10.39 -32.89 -30.45
N ALA A 592 -11.22 -33.50 -31.31
CA ALA A 592 -12.44 -34.22 -30.93
C ALA A 592 -12.26 -35.27 -29.82
N GLU A 593 -11.12 -35.99 -29.84
CA GLU A 593 -10.83 -37.09 -28.90
C GLU A 593 -9.80 -36.71 -27.82
N LEU A 594 -9.38 -35.44 -27.75
CA LEU A 594 -8.38 -35.02 -26.78
C LEU A 594 -8.98 -34.92 -25.38
N ARG A 595 -8.27 -35.46 -24.38
CA ARG A 595 -8.65 -35.31 -22.96
C ARG A 595 -7.69 -34.37 -22.25
N SER A 596 -8.22 -33.50 -21.39
CA SER A 596 -7.39 -32.56 -20.63
C SER A 596 -6.39 -33.26 -19.70
N GLU A 597 -6.73 -34.47 -19.24
CA GLU A 597 -5.88 -35.34 -18.40
C GLU A 597 -4.60 -35.82 -19.11
N ASP A 598 -4.53 -35.74 -20.44
CA ASP A 598 -3.36 -36.14 -21.22
C ASP A 598 -2.27 -35.05 -21.26
N TYR A 599 -2.49 -33.94 -20.54
CA TYR A 599 -1.62 -32.78 -20.52
C TYR A 599 -1.28 -32.34 -19.09
N GLU A 600 -0.12 -31.73 -18.94
CA GLU A 600 0.40 -31.20 -17.68
C GLU A 600 0.98 -29.80 -17.89
N LEU A 601 1.12 -29.06 -16.80
CA LEU A 601 1.77 -27.75 -16.75
C LEU A 601 3.19 -27.89 -16.20
N LEU A 602 4.13 -27.13 -16.76
CA LEU A 602 5.45 -26.94 -16.18
C LEU A 602 5.44 -25.71 -15.26
N CYS A 603 5.82 -25.91 -14.01
CA CYS A 603 5.83 -24.85 -13.01
C CYS A 603 7.23 -24.21 -12.90
N PRO A 604 7.34 -22.90 -12.61
CA PRO A 604 8.64 -22.25 -12.40
C PRO A 604 9.46 -22.88 -11.27
N ASN A 605 8.84 -23.48 -10.26
CA ASN A 605 9.53 -24.17 -9.16
C ASN A 605 10.08 -25.56 -9.52
N GLY A 606 10.01 -25.97 -10.81
CA GLY A 606 10.47 -27.27 -11.31
C GLY A 606 9.43 -28.39 -11.18
N ALA A 607 8.29 -28.14 -10.52
CA ALA A 607 7.20 -29.11 -10.44
C ALA A 607 6.43 -29.23 -11.76
N ARG A 608 5.59 -30.27 -11.82
CA ARG A 608 4.56 -30.46 -12.83
C ARG A 608 3.20 -30.52 -12.14
N ALA A 609 2.17 -29.98 -12.77
CA ALA A 609 0.82 -29.95 -12.20
C ALA A 609 -0.25 -30.30 -13.24
N GLU A 610 -1.42 -30.71 -12.76
CA GLU A 610 -2.63 -30.84 -13.59
C GLU A 610 -2.98 -29.48 -14.22
N VAL A 611 -3.59 -29.52 -15.41
CA VAL A 611 -4.00 -28.29 -16.11
C VAL A 611 -4.99 -27.44 -15.31
N SER A 612 -5.77 -28.03 -14.39
CA SER A 612 -6.69 -27.33 -13.48
C SER A 612 -6.01 -26.55 -12.35
N GLN A 613 -4.72 -26.78 -12.11
CA GLN A 613 -3.94 -26.13 -11.06
C GLN A 613 -3.16 -24.90 -11.56
N PHE A 614 -3.57 -24.33 -12.70
CA PHE A 614 -2.89 -23.20 -13.35
C PHE A 614 -2.66 -22.00 -12.41
N ALA A 615 -3.55 -21.74 -11.45
CA ALA A 615 -3.40 -20.63 -10.51
C ALA A 615 -2.15 -20.77 -9.62
N ALA A 616 -1.76 -22.01 -9.28
CA ALA A 616 -0.55 -22.33 -8.53
C ALA A 616 0.66 -22.68 -9.43
N CYS A 617 0.41 -23.03 -10.69
CA CYS A 617 1.42 -23.45 -11.66
C CYS A 617 1.26 -22.69 -12.98
N ASN A 618 1.85 -21.49 -13.05
CA ASN A 618 1.88 -20.64 -14.23
C ASN A 618 3.23 -19.91 -14.32
N LEU A 619 3.54 -19.36 -15.50
CA LEU A 619 4.73 -18.57 -15.74
C LEU A 619 4.58 -17.13 -15.26
N ALA A 620 3.38 -16.56 -15.44
CA ALA A 620 2.95 -15.28 -14.89
C ALA A 620 1.43 -15.14 -15.06
N GLN A 621 0.83 -14.27 -14.27
CA GLN A 621 -0.51 -13.74 -14.51
C GLN A 621 -0.40 -12.44 -15.32
N ILE A 622 -1.21 -12.30 -16.37
CA ILE A 622 -1.40 -11.00 -17.04
C ILE A 622 -2.25 -10.11 -16.12
N PRO A 623 -1.69 -8.98 -15.64
CA PRO A 623 -2.38 -8.13 -14.68
C PRO A 623 -3.50 -7.32 -15.35
N SER A 624 -4.56 -7.05 -14.59
CA SER A 624 -5.59 -6.12 -15.04
C SER A 624 -5.05 -4.70 -15.22
N HIS A 625 -5.75 -3.91 -16.03
CA HIS A 625 -5.46 -2.49 -16.15
C HIS A 625 -5.64 -1.75 -14.82
N ALA A 626 -4.95 -0.64 -14.67
CA ALA A 626 -5.06 0.22 -13.50
C ALA A 626 -5.02 1.70 -13.87
N VAL A 627 -5.77 2.50 -13.10
CA VAL A 627 -5.70 3.95 -13.10
C VAL A 627 -4.43 4.36 -12.36
N MET A 628 -3.50 4.97 -13.09
CA MET A 628 -2.20 5.43 -12.58
C MET A 628 -2.24 6.92 -12.25
N VAL A 629 -1.69 7.30 -11.10
CA VAL A 629 -1.66 8.67 -10.57
C VAL A 629 -0.29 9.03 -9.98
N ARG A 630 -0.06 10.30 -9.63
CA ARG A 630 1.13 10.71 -8.86
C ARG A 630 1.09 10.17 -7.43
N ARG A 631 2.26 9.98 -6.81
CA ARG A 631 2.38 9.53 -5.40
C ARG A 631 1.73 10.47 -4.39
N ASP A 632 1.66 11.76 -4.68
CA ASP A 632 1.05 12.77 -3.82
C ASP A 632 -0.48 12.81 -3.94
N THR A 633 -1.05 12.15 -4.96
CA THR A 633 -2.48 12.11 -5.21
C THR A 633 -3.14 11.13 -4.23
N ASN A 634 -4.19 11.57 -3.55
CA ASN A 634 -4.91 10.73 -2.61
C ASN A 634 -5.73 9.66 -3.35
N ILE A 635 -5.18 8.44 -3.44
CA ILE A 635 -5.80 7.31 -4.14
C ILE A 635 -7.19 6.94 -3.61
N PHE A 636 -7.47 7.18 -2.33
CA PHE A 636 -8.77 6.87 -1.73
C PHE A 636 -9.88 7.76 -2.28
N THR A 637 -9.56 9.00 -2.64
CA THR A 637 -10.52 9.91 -3.28
C THR A 637 -10.80 9.54 -4.74
N VAL A 638 -9.78 9.04 -5.45
CA VAL A 638 -9.92 8.53 -6.82
C VAL A 638 -10.78 7.26 -6.81
N TYR A 639 -10.47 6.30 -5.95
CA TYR A 639 -11.31 5.11 -5.77
C TYR A 639 -12.70 5.46 -5.27
N GLY A 640 -12.82 6.37 -4.30
CA GLY A 640 -14.10 6.82 -3.75
C GLY A 640 -15.02 7.44 -4.81
N LEU A 641 -14.46 8.27 -5.69
CA LEU A 641 -15.19 8.82 -6.84
C LEU A 641 -15.68 7.70 -7.77
N LEU A 642 -14.79 6.79 -8.18
CA LEU A 642 -15.14 5.73 -9.12
C LEU A 642 -16.08 4.68 -8.50
N ASP A 643 -15.98 4.41 -7.20
CA ASP A 643 -16.87 3.48 -6.50
C ASP A 643 -18.29 4.04 -6.35
N LYS A 644 -18.43 5.34 -6.04
CA LYS A 644 -19.76 5.99 -6.04
C LYS A 644 -20.32 6.17 -7.44
N ALA A 645 -19.46 6.41 -8.43
CA ALA A 645 -19.89 6.49 -9.81
C ALA A 645 -20.40 5.15 -10.34
N GLN A 646 -19.69 4.04 -10.08
CA GLN A 646 -20.09 2.73 -10.57
C GLN A 646 -21.36 2.19 -9.91
N ASP A 647 -21.69 2.59 -8.68
CA ASP A 647 -22.99 2.30 -8.06
C ASP A 647 -24.17 2.84 -8.91
N LEU A 648 -23.93 3.88 -9.73
CA LEU A 648 -24.91 4.49 -10.62
C LEU A 648 -24.73 4.08 -12.09
N PHE A 649 -23.49 4.00 -12.55
CA PHE A 649 -23.15 3.94 -13.98
C PHE A 649 -22.33 2.71 -14.38
N GLY A 650 -22.08 1.79 -13.44
CA GLY A 650 -21.24 0.61 -13.69
C GLY A 650 -21.96 -0.55 -14.38
N ASP A 651 -23.25 -0.76 -14.11
CA ASP A 651 -24.06 -1.77 -14.81
C ASP A 651 -24.42 -1.27 -16.21
N ASP A 652 -24.09 -2.04 -17.25
CA ASP A 652 -24.40 -1.69 -18.65
C ASP A 652 -25.90 -1.60 -18.94
N HIS A 653 -26.76 -2.12 -18.05
CA HIS A 653 -28.22 -2.02 -18.14
C HIS A 653 -28.81 -0.91 -17.24
N ASN A 654 -27.97 -0.10 -16.61
CA ASN A 654 -28.44 1.00 -15.77
C ASN A 654 -29.30 2.00 -16.55
N LYS A 655 -30.22 2.67 -15.84
CA LYS A 655 -31.14 3.67 -16.42
C LYS A 655 -30.72 5.11 -16.12
N ASN A 656 -29.48 5.31 -15.65
CA ASN A 656 -29.00 6.59 -15.13
C ASN A 656 -28.36 7.48 -16.21
N GLY A 657 -28.40 7.06 -17.48
CA GLY A 657 -28.06 7.90 -18.63
C GLY A 657 -26.57 8.01 -18.94
N PHE A 658 -25.73 7.15 -18.34
CA PHE A 658 -24.31 6.99 -18.68
C PHE A 658 -23.84 5.57 -18.29
N LYS A 659 -22.87 5.03 -19.03
CA LYS A 659 -22.29 3.70 -18.78
C LYS A 659 -20.76 3.82 -18.79
N MET A 660 -20.14 3.54 -17.65
CA MET A 660 -18.69 3.71 -17.48
C MET A 660 -17.90 2.69 -18.31
N PHE A 661 -18.38 1.44 -18.33
CA PHE A 661 -17.69 0.30 -18.91
C PHE A 661 -18.31 -0.15 -20.25
N ASP A 662 -19.01 0.75 -20.95
CA ASP A 662 -19.53 0.50 -22.29
C ASP A 662 -19.17 1.64 -23.23
N SER A 663 -18.71 1.31 -24.42
CA SER A 663 -18.30 2.27 -25.45
C SER A 663 -19.24 2.29 -26.66
N SER A 664 -20.36 1.54 -26.63
CA SER A 664 -21.27 1.37 -27.77
C SER A 664 -21.86 2.68 -28.34
N ASN A 665 -21.99 3.72 -27.52
CA ASN A 665 -22.50 5.03 -27.94
C ASN A 665 -21.45 5.90 -28.67
N TYR A 666 -20.21 5.42 -28.77
CA TYR A 666 -19.08 6.16 -29.29
C TYR A 666 -18.47 5.41 -30.48
N HIS A 667 -17.76 6.13 -31.35
CA HIS A 667 -17.07 5.52 -32.49
C HIS A 667 -15.73 4.89 -32.06
N GLY A 668 -15.77 3.94 -31.12
CA GLY A 668 -14.62 3.24 -30.57
C GLY A 668 -15.00 2.14 -29.58
N GLN A 669 -14.01 1.41 -29.10
CA GLN A 669 -14.14 0.35 -28.09
C GLN A 669 -13.10 0.58 -27.00
N ASP A 670 -13.35 0.04 -25.80
CA ASP A 670 -12.42 0.13 -24.67
C ASP A 670 -12.00 1.57 -24.33
N LEU A 671 -12.94 2.51 -24.44
CA LEU A 671 -12.67 3.93 -24.24
C LEU A 671 -12.62 4.25 -22.74
N LEU A 672 -11.52 4.85 -22.26
CA LEU A 672 -11.19 5.14 -20.84
C LEU A 672 -10.97 3.91 -19.96
N PHE A 673 -11.82 2.91 -20.11
CA PHE A 673 -11.76 1.61 -19.43
C PHE A 673 -12.05 0.52 -20.45
N LYS A 674 -11.58 -0.70 -20.20
CA LYS A 674 -12.02 -1.87 -20.97
C LYS A 674 -13.53 -2.05 -20.87
N ASP A 675 -14.18 -2.35 -21.99
CA ASP A 675 -15.62 -2.61 -22.01
C ASP A 675 -15.97 -3.93 -21.27
N ALA A 676 -14.99 -4.81 -21.08
CA ALA A 676 -15.12 -6.03 -20.27
C ALA A 676 -15.09 -5.78 -18.75
N THR A 677 -14.87 -4.53 -18.31
CA THR A 677 -14.79 -4.20 -16.88
C THR A 677 -16.15 -4.38 -16.22
N ILE A 678 -16.24 -5.26 -15.24
CA ILE A 678 -17.46 -5.42 -14.44
C ILE A 678 -17.48 -4.48 -13.24
N ARG A 679 -16.30 -4.07 -12.77
CA ARG A 679 -16.16 -3.21 -11.58
C ARG A 679 -14.79 -2.57 -11.50
N ALA A 680 -14.75 -1.33 -11.03
CA ALA A 680 -13.54 -0.70 -10.49
C ALA A 680 -13.28 -1.20 -9.05
N VAL A 681 -12.04 -1.62 -8.77
CA VAL A 681 -11.64 -2.19 -7.47
C VAL A 681 -10.50 -1.39 -6.83
N PRO A 682 -10.44 -1.36 -5.48
CA PRO A 682 -9.34 -0.71 -4.78
C PRO A 682 -8.06 -1.53 -4.96
N VAL A 683 -6.90 -0.87 -4.91
CA VAL A 683 -5.59 -1.55 -5.02
C VAL A 683 -5.24 -2.37 -3.79
N GLY A 684 -5.88 -2.09 -2.64
CA GLY A 684 -5.57 -2.74 -1.37
C GLY A 684 -4.09 -2.60 -1.02
N GLU A 685 -3.43 -3.70 -0.68
CA GLU A 685 -1.99 -3.71 -0.38
C GLU A 685 -1.09 -3.50 -1.62
N LYS A 686 -1.63 -3.67 -2.84
CA LYS A 686 -0.87 -3.58 -4.11
C LYS A 686 -0.67 -2.13 -4.57
N THR A 687 -0.16 -1.29 -3.66
CA THR A 687 -0.05 0.18 -3.85
C THR A 687 1.12 0.61 -4.74
N THR A 688 2.00 -0.30 -5.15
CA THR A 688 3.09 -0.02 -6.08
C THR A 688 2.87 -0.72 -7.42
N TYR A 689 3.49 -0.23 -8.48
CA TYR A 689 3.41 -0.88 -9.79
C TYR A 689 3.93 -2.32 -9.76
N ARG A 690 4.96 -2.63 -8.96
CA ARG A 690 5.50 -4.00 -8.85
C ARG A 690 4.52 -4.93 -8.16
N ASP A 691 3.91 -4.48 -7.08
CA ASP A 691 2.93 -5.29 -6.33
C ASP A 691 1.64 -5.48 -7.14
N TRP A 692 1.23 -4.48 -7.93
CA TRP A 692 0.08 -4.58 -8.83
C TRP A 692 0.32 -5.57 -9.98
N LEU A 693 1.45 -5.41 -10.69
CA LEU A 693 1.81 -6.28 -11.82
C LEU A 693 2.16 -7.70 -11.38
N GLY A 694 2.69 -7.86 -10.17
CA GLY A 694 3.19 -9.13 -9.65
C GLY A 694 4.65 -9.40 -10.04
N PRO A 695 5.41 -10.07 -9.16
CA PRO A 695 6.85 -10.27 -9.35
C PRO A 695 7.18 -11.08 -10.60
N ASP A 696 6.39 -12.11 -10.92
CA ASP A 696 6.65 -13.01 -12.06
C ASP A 696 6.48 -12.29 -13.40
N TYR A 697 5.43 -11.47 -13.55
CA TYR A 697 5.20 -10.65 -14.73
C TYR A 697 6.31 -9.60 -14.90
N VAL A 698 6.68 -8.91 -13.82
CA VAL A 698 7.75 -7.91 -13.82
C VAL A 698 9.09 -8.55 -14.19
N ALA A 699 9.39 -9.73 -13.65
CA ALA A 699 10.61 -10.47 -13.95
C ALA A 699 10.68 -10.88 -15.43
N ALA A 700 9.56 -11.32 -16.02
CA ALA A 700 9.48 -11.65 -17.44
C ALA A 700 9.70 -10.41 -18.32
N LEU A 701 9.03 -9.31 -18.00
CA LEU A 701 9.18 -8.03 -18.70
C LEU A 701 10.62 -7.51 -18.60
N GLU A 702 11.22 -7.56 -17.41
CA GLU A 702 12.63 -7.21 -17.19
C GLU A 702 13.57 -8.14 -17.96
N GLY A 703 13.28 -9.43 -18.11
CA GLY A 703 14.03 -10.33 -18.97
C GLY A 703 14.04 -9.87 -20.43
N MET A 704 12.90 -9.41 -20.93
CA MET A 704 12.78 -8.84 -22.28
C MET A 704 13.48 -7.48 -22.42
N LEU A 705 13.41 -6.63 -21.39
CA LEU A 705 13.94 -5.25 -21.40
C LEU A 705 15.41 -5.12 -20.97
N SER A 706 15.95 -6.06 -20.19
CA SER A 706 17.30 -6.03 -19.59
C SER A 706 18.45 -6.20 -20.60
N GLN A 707 18.11 -6.17 -21.88
CA GLN A 707 19.00 -5.91 -22.99
C GLN A 707 19.63 -4.52 -22.85
N ARG A 708 20.63 -4.38 -21.96
CA ARG A 708 21.61 -3.29 -22.01
C ARG A 708 22.42 -3.46 -23.30
N CYS A 709 21.84 -3.06 -24.42
CA CYS A 709 22.57 -2.86 -25.65
C CYS A 709 23.56 -1.73 -25.38
N SER A 710 24.84 -2.07 -25.27
CA SER A 710 25.91 -1.07 -25.28
C SER A 710 26.02 -0.51 -26.70
N GLY A 711 25.09 0.38 -27.02
CA GLY A 711 24.99 1.11 -28.27
C GLY A 711 25.05 2.62 -28.04
N ALA A 712 25.91 3.08 -27.14
CA ALA A 712 26.26 4.49 -27.02
C ALA A 712 27.77 4.58 -26.88
N ALA A 713 28.42 4.92 -28.01
CA ALA A 713 29.81 5.33 -28.15
C ALA A 713 30.80 4.66 -27.19
N ALA A 714 31.60 3.73 -27.74
CA ALA A 714 33.00 3.71 -27.34
C ALA A 714 33.50 5.14 -27.46
N LEU A 715 33.70 5.81 -26.32
CA LEU A 715 34.46 7.05 -26.25
C LEU A 715 35.80 6.69 -26.86
N VAL A 716 35.98 7.05 -28.13
CA VAL A 716 37.30 7.24 -28.70
C VAL A 716 37.98 8.19 -27.71
N PRO A 717 39.07 7.79 -27.04
CA PRO A 717 39.79 8.73 -26.22
C PRO A 717 40.23 9.82 -27.16
N SER A 718 39.67 11.02 -26.98
CA SER A 718 40.09 12.18 -27.73
C SER A 718 41.61 12.29 -27.57
N LEU A 719 42.32 12.37 -28.69
CA LEU A 719 43.78 12.61 -28.79
C LEU A 719 44.25 13.87 -28.04
N SER A 720 43.35 14.63 -27.42
CA SER A 720 43.61 15.77 -26.55
C SER A 720 43.99 15.42 -25.10
N GLN A 721 43.84 14.16 -24.63
CA GLN A 721 44.26 13.78 -23.27
C GLN A 721 45.66 13.14 -23.16
N LEU A 722 46.32 12.83 -24.29
CA LEU A 722 47.72 12.39 -24.30
C LEU A 722 48.74 13.54 -24.34
N LEU A 723 48.30 14.80 -24.54
CA LEU A 723 49.18 15.97 -24.59
C LEU A 723 49.42 16.65 -23.23
N LEU A 724 48.69 16.26 -22.18
CA LEU A 724 48.77 16.86 -20.83
C LEU A 724 49.61 16.04 -19.84
N LEU A 725 50.25 14.96 -20.28
CA LEU A 725 51.16 14.13 -19.48
C LEU A 725 52.64 14.21 -19.92
N LEU A 726 53.01 15.19 -20.76
CA LEU A 726 54.38 15.37 -21.28
C LEU A 726 55.05 16.72 -20.91
N LEU A 727 54.51 17.45 -19.93
CA LEU A 727 55.14 18.65 -19.37
C LEU A 727 55.14 18.54 -17.83
N PRO A 728 56.13 17.84 -17.25
CA PRO A 728 57.27 18.56 -16.69
C PRO A 728 58.57 17.76 -16.82
N LEU A 729 59.31 17.92 -17.91
CA LEU A 729 60.65 17.35 -18.08
C LEU A 729 61.59 18.29 -18.84
N LEU A 730 61.42 19.61 -18.70
CA LEU A 730 62.23 20.60 -19.41
C LEU A 730 62.41 21.92 -18.61
N THR A 731 62.78 21.85 -17.33
CA THR A 731 63.41 22.99 -16.60
C THR A 731 64.16 22.52 -15.35
N ALA A 732 65.13 21.61 -15.51
CA ALA A 732 66.12 21.35 -14.46
C ALA A 732 67.42 20.87 -15.10
N GLY A 733 68.27 21.81 -15.51
CA GLY A 733 69.58 21.50 -16.02
C GLY A 733 70.05 22.59 -16.97
N LEU A 734 70.56 23.68 -16.41
CA LEU A 734 71.61 24.54 -16.94
C LEU A 734 71.72 25.79 -16.06
N LEU A 735 72.49 25.70 -14.97
CA LEU A 735 73.27 26.82 -14.41
C LEU A 735 74.16 26.29 -13.27
N HIS A 736 75.33 25.80 -13.67
CA HIS A 736 76.55 25.82 -12.87
C HIS A 736 77.71 26.21 -13.78
N THR A 737 78.69 26.90 -13.17
CA THR A 737 79.89 27.56 -13.74
C THR A 737 79.62 29.00 -14.23
N ALA A 738 80.38 30.03 -13.87
CA ALA A 738 81.50 30.22 -12.94
C ALA A 738 81.68 31.74 -12.71
N LEU A 739 82.35 32.09 -11.61
CA LEU A 739 82.87 33.41 -11.19
C LEU A 739 81.88 34.40 -10.56
#